data_AF-A0A3A0DYY0-F1
#
_entry.id   AF-A0A3A0DYY0-F1
#
_cell.length_a   1.000
_cell.length_b   1.000
_cell.length_c   1.000
_cell.angle_alpha   90.00
_cell.angle_beta   90.00
_cell.angle_gamma   90.00
#
_symmetry.space_group_name_H-M   'P 1'
#
loop_
_entity.id
_entity.type
_entity.pdbx_description
1 polymer ?
#
loop_
_entity_poly.entity_id
_entity_poly.type
_entity_poly.pdbx_seq_one_letter_code
_entity_poly.pdbx_strand_id
1 'polypeptide(L)'
;MLAKRLRAKWKCRRRFVAMSTFVGMALIVCSATRVAAADLTAAEAAAKKAADEEGAIWTEWNSLEMSRSATREIARSERQRTEEVLQSLIALQGALKNAEAAGSDVEAVRKELEQKSATMRSAAERLMTETDTANRATDQLYPSEDAYRDKMAARRAAECAVLEIKAQDAEKAGTADADAARKAVFESQCLAAWERQQWAAVQISTTHQLVEQAAGAADIAGRIAAVETDAQSKSRLAEFVKAQQAVKAAADQRIARKNAEIEAATAEIYPLRAAAIGGLTPLPPQEWNREKARHLLVRAGFGGTPQEVDALCAMGLYKAVDHLVEFYRRPAADAPFEVVPPIPADALEGKLRGDFIRGQVAGARAGVERGQMGQLRQWWLKRMVESPRPLQEKLTLLWHGHFATQDSVVQNSYAMYHQNQLLRENAAGNFGALLYGVVHDPAMLRYLDNNRNVKGSPNENLAREIMELFSMGVNQGYTEADIVQAARTLTGYTFDGAGSFRVVQSAHDTDEKTVFGAKGPWNGDDLVRLILAQPATARFVSTKLWEFFAYDEPSTETVDRLATVLRYHNYELEPALKNLFLSAEFYGARAVGTQIKCPIQLAVGALRDLGVKRLSNYGGLEGALREMGQDVFEPPDVKGWRYGQSWISTARLFTRYNAVADAVRGVPQPGRSGVDLVAFVQAGGPEAVSHPAGYLSKACFSPPLAEERLKDFADLERDLPAADQWSSRRDETNAKLQELLIVMLSIPDYQFN
;
A
#
# COMPACT_ATOMS: atom_id res chain seq x y z
N MET A 1 -1.31 -30.20 21.64
CA MET A 1 -1.42 -28.98 20.81
C MET A 1 -0.16 -28.10 20.81
N LEU A 2 0.51 -27.91 21.95
CA LEU A 2 1.77 -27.14 22.07
C LEU A 2 2.92 -27.70 21.20
N ALA A 3 3.09 -29.03 21.15
CA ALA A 3 4.07 -29.70 20.29
C ALA A 3 3.80 -29.52 18.76
N LYS A 4 2.53 -29.30 18.36
CA LYS A 4 2.16 -28.98 16.97
C LYS A 4 2.50 -27.52 16.62
N ARG A 5 2.34 -26.57 17.56
CA ARG A 5 2.73 -25.15 17.39
C ARG A 5 4.25 -24.97 17.40
N LEU A 6 4.98 -25.73 18.21
CA LEU A 6 6.45 -25.74 18.22
C LEU A 6 7.03 -26.36 16.93
N ARG A 7 6.45 -27.45 16.41
CA ARG A 7 6.82 -28.02 15.09
C ARG A 7 6.51 -27.07 13.92
N ALA A 8 5.46 -26.25 14.00
CA ALA A 8 5.14 -25.26 12.96
C ALA A 8 6.12 -24.08 12.96
N LYS A 9 6.49 -23.55 14.15
CA LYS A 9 7.55 -22.53 14.29
C LYS A 9 8.93 -23.07 13.88
N TRP A 10 9.22 -24.35 14.18
CA TRP A 10 10.46 -25.02 13.74
C TRP A 10 10.52 -25.29 12.23
N LYS A 11 9.39 -25.64 11.58
CA LYS A 11 9.33 -25.79 10.11
C LYS A 11 9.55 -24.46 9.37
N CYS A 12 9.13 -23.33 9.93
CA CYS A 12 9.49 -21.99 9.42
C CYS A 12 11.00 -21.71 9.58
N ARG A 13 11.60 -22.01 10.75
CA ARG A 13 13.06 -21.86 10.96
C ARG A 13 13.92 -22.77 10.07
N ARG A 14 13.46 -23.99 9.73
CA ARG A 14 14.18 -24.90 8.81
C ARG A 14 14.07 -24.50 7.35
N ARG A 15 12.92 -23.92 6.91
CA ARG A 15 12.80 -23.29 5.59
C ARG A 15 13.73 -22.08 5.43
N PHE A 16 14.03 -21.41 6.54
CA PHE A 16 14.95 -20.28 6.61
C PHE A 16 16.41 -20.68 6.33
N VAL A 17 16.90 -21.73 7.00
CA VAL A 17 18.24 -22.29 6.74
C VAL A 17 18.33 -22.88 5.32
N ALA A 18 17.23 -23.45 4.81
CA ALA A 18 17.13 -23.97 3.44
C ALA A 18 17.13 -22.89 2.34
N MET A 19 16.58 -21.70 2.61
CA MET A 19 16.67 -20.54 1.70
C MET A 19 18.09 -19.96 1.66
N SER A 20 18.78 -19.93 2.80
CA SER A 20 20.20 -19.53 2.88
C SER A 20 21.13 -20.51 2.16
N THR A 21 20.77 -21.80 2.06
CA THR A 21 21.54 -22.81 1.32
C THR A 21 21.27 -22.82 -0.18
N PHE A 22 20.13 -22.31 -0.65
CA PHE A 22 19.80 -22.27 -2.08
C PHE A 22 20.50 -21.14 -2.84
N VAL A 23 20.86 -20.04 -2.17
CA VAL A 23 21.66 -18.95 -2.75
C VAL A 23 23.16 -19.31 -2.78
N GLY A 24 23.61 -20.23 -1.91
CA GLY A 24 25.01 -20.65 -1.83
C GLY A 24 25.48 -21.70 -2.84
N MET A 25 24.61 -22.23 -3.72
CA MET A 25 24.93 -23.44 -4.51
C MET A 25 25.14 -23.23 -6.02
N ALA A 26 25.11 -22.00 -6.53
CA ALA A 26 25.50 -21.69 -7.90
C ALA A 26 26.92 -21.09 -7.95
N LEU A 27 27.91 -21.92 -7.64
CA LEU A 27 29.33 -21.60 -7.86
C LEU A 27 29.64 -21.71 -9.37
N ILE A 28 29.66 -20.57 -10.06
CA ILE A 28 30.23 -20.44 -11.41
C ILE A 28 31.75 -20.53 -11.27
N VAL A 29 32.35 -21.51 -11.95
CA VAL A 29 33.80 -21.72 -12.01
C VAL A 29 34.37 -20.80 -13.09
N CYS A 30 35.00 -19.69 -12.70
CA CYS A 30 35.88 -18.91 -13.57
C CYS A 30 37.35 -19.17 -13.21
N SER A 31 38.17 -19.46 -14.21
CA SER A 31 39.62 -19.66 -14.05
C SER A 31 40.33 -18.33 -13.79
N ALA A 32 40.78 -18.11 -12.54
CA ALA A 32 41.51 -16.92 -12.13
C ALA A 32 43.04 -17.13 -12.10
N THR A 33 43.76 -16.09 -12.51
CA THR A 33 45.21 -15.92 -12.42
C THR A 33 45.74 -15.97 -10.98
N ARG A 34 46.92 -16.56 -10.77
CA ARG A 34 47.49 -17.06 -9.49
C ARG A 34 47.54 -16.11 -8.27
N VAL A 35 47.37 -14.80 -8.42
CA VAL A 35 47.37 -13.85 -7.27
C VAL A 35 45.99 -13.74 -6.62
N ALA A 36 44.90 -13.80 -7.41
CA ALA A 36 43.52 -13.72 -6.92
C ALA A 36 43.06 -14.98 -6.15
N ALA A 37 43.65 -16.14 -6.46
CA ALA A 37 43.31 -17.40 -5.81
C ALA A 37 43.67 -17.44 -4.31
N ALA A 38 44.74 -16.73 -3.90
CA ALA A 38 45.19 -16.73 -2.51
C ALA A 38 44.28 -15.89 -1.60
N ASP A 39 43.91 -14.69 -2.04
CA ASP A 39 43.01 -13.78 -1.31
C ASP A 39 41.60 -14.39 -1.17
N LEU A 40 41.08 -14.99 -2.24
CA LEU A 40 39.79 -15.69 -2.20
C LEU A 40 39.82 -16.88 -1.23
N THR A 41 40.87 -17.70 -1.26
CA THR A 41 41.02 -18.83 -0.33
C THR A 41 41.08 -18.37 1.12
N ALA A 42 41.79 -17.26 1.40
CA ALA A 42 41.86 -16.68 2.74
C ALA A 42 40.50 -16.14 3.20
N ALA A 43 39.75 -15.47 2.32
CA ALA A 43 38.41 -14.97 2.62
C ALA A 43 37.41 -16.11 2.87
N GLU A 44 37.46 -17.19 2.08
CA GLU A 44 36.62 -18.38 2.29
C GLU A 44 36.94 -19.09 3.60
N ALA A 45 38.23 -19.20 3.97
CA ALA A 45 38.64 -19.72 5.27
C ALA A 45 38.16 -18.83 6.43
N ALA A 46 38.21 -17.50 6.28
CA ALA A 46 37.70 -16.55 7.26
C ALA A 46 36.17 -16.65 7.43
N ALA A 47 35.42 -16.77 6.31
CA ALA A 47 33.97 -16.98 6.34
C ALA A 47 33.59 -18.28 7.05
N LYS A 48 34.32 -19.38 6.77
CA LYS A 48 34.13 -20.65 7.47
C LYS A 48 34.40 -20.52 8.98
N LYS A 49 35.51 -19.88 9.36
CA LYS A 49 35.85 -19.64 10.77
C LYS A 49 34.76 -18.83 11.48
N ALA A 50 34.25 -17.77 10.85
CA ALA A 50 33.18 -16.96 11.41
C ALA A 50 31.87 -17.74 11.58
N ALA A 51 31.55 -18.66 10.65
CA ALA A 51 30.41 -19.56 10.77
C ALA A 51 30.55 -20.56 11.94
N ASP A 52 31.75 -21.11 12.13
CA ASP A 52 32.04 -22.00 13.27
C ASP A 52 31.91 -21.26 14.62
N GLU A 53 32.42 -20.03 14.69
CA GLU A 53 32.29 -19.15 15.87
C GLU A 53 30.82 -18.77 16.16
N GLU A 54 30.03 -18.48 15.12
CA GLU A 54 28.58 -18.26 15.28
C GLU A 54 27.88 -19.51 15.85
N GLY A 55 28.19 -20.69 15.30
CA GLY A 55 27.58 -21.96 15.75
C GLY A 55 27.86 -22.27 17.22
N ALA A 56 29.04 -21.91 17.72
CA ALA A 56 29.39 -22.06 19.13
C ALA A 56 28.50 -21.19 20.04
N ILE A 57 28.36 -19.89 19.72
CA ILE A 57 27.54 -18.96 20.51
C ILE A 57 26.04 -19.28 20.41
N TRP A 58 25.58 -19.76 19.26
CA TRP A 58 24.18 -20.18 19.09
C TRP A 58 23.75 -21.22 20.13
N THR A 59 24.62 -22.17 20.45
CA THR A 59 24.33 -23.25 21.40
C THR A 59 24.15 -22.70 22.81
N GLU A 60 25.00 -21.76 23.22
CA GLU A 60 24.92 -21.07 24.51
C GLU A 60 23.64 -20.23 24.61
N TRP A 61 23.39 -19.39 23.61
CA TRP A 61 22.19 -18.56 23.53
C TRP A 61 20.90 -19.39 23.58
N ASN A 62 20.84 -20.48 22.80
CA ASN A 62 19.67 -21.35 22.76
C ASN A 62 19.41 -22.05 24.10
N SER A 63 20.47 -22.39 24.84
CA SER A 63 20.35 -22.94 26.20
C SER A 63 19.73 -21.91 27.17
N LEU A 64 20.22 -20.67 27.15
CA LEU A 64 19.70 -19.58 27.98
C LEU A 64 18.25 -19.23 27.63
N GLU A 65 17.89 -19.18 26.35
CA GLU A 65 16.51 -18.91 25.92
C GLU A 65 15.54 -20.00 26.37
N MET A 66 15.96 -21.28 26.35
CA MET A 66 15.15 -22.37 26.89
C MET A 66 14.96 -22.24 28.41
N SER A 67 16.00 -21.86 29.15
CA SER A 67 15.93 -21.60 30.59
C SER A 67 15.01 -20.41 30.91
N ARG A 68 15.15 -19.30 30.18
CA ARG A 68 14.26 -18.13 30.27
C ARG A 68 12.81 -18.50 29.99
N SER A 69 12.56 -19.27 28.93
CA SER A 69 11.21 -19.70 28.60
C SER A 69 10.58 -20.56 29.69
N ALA A 70 11.37 -21.40 30.38
CA ALA A 70 10.89 -22.22 31.49
C ALA A 70 10.54 -21.36 32.72
N THR A 71 11.45 -20.49 33.14
CA THR A 71 11.23 -19.58 34.29
C THR A 71 10.05 -18.64 34.06
N ARG A 72 9.89 -18.14 32.83
CA ARG A 72 8.71 -17.34 32.45
C ARG A 72 7.39 -18.11 32.60
N GLU A 73 7.33 -19.36 32.17
CA GLU A 73 6.10 -20.15 32.27
C GLU A 73 5.76 -20.46 33.74
N ILE A 74 6.78 -20.67 34.58
CA ILE A 74 6.62 -20.80 36.03
C ILE A 74 6.04 -19.49 36.61
N ALA A 75 6.65 -18.34 36.32
CA ALA A 75 6.16 -17.04 36.77
C ALA A 75 4.72 -16.75 36.30
N ARG A 76 4.37 -17.17 35.08
CA ARG A 76 3.01 -17.09 34.54
C ARG A 76 2.04 -17.98 35.32
N SER A 77 2.42 -19.22 35.60
CA SER A 77 1.60 -20.16 36.38
C SER A 77 1.37 -19.65 37.80
N GLU A 78 2.41 -19.15 38.47
CA GLU A 78 2.27 -18.59 39.82
C GLU A 78 1.39 -17.35 39.82
N ARG A 79 1.51 -16.49 38.81
CA ARG A 79 0.61 -15.34 38.64
C ARG A 79 -0.87 -15.75 38.57
N GLN A 80 -1.18 -16.78 37.79
CA GLN A 80 -2.54 -17.29 37.66
C GLN A 80 -3.05 -17.85 38.99
N ARG A 81 -2.23 -18.65 39.68
CA ARG A 81 -2.57 -19.20 41.01
C ARG A 81 -2.82 -18.10 42.03
N THR A 82 -1.96 -17.08 42.06
CA THR A 82 -2.08 -15.96 42.99
C THR A 82 -3.33 -15.13 42.70
N GLU A 83 -3.69 -14.93 41.44
CA GLU A 83 -4.95 -14.28 41.05
C GLU A 83 -6.18 -15.07 41.53
N GLU A 84 -6.19 -16.40 41.36
CA GLU A 84 -7.29 -17.26 41.82
C GLU A 84 -7.46 -17.20 43.36
N VAL A 85 -6.35 -17.19 44.10
CA VAL A 85 -6.34 -17.03 45.57
C VAL A 85 -6.84 -15.65 45.98
N LEU A 86 -6.40 -14.58 45.31
CA LEU A 86 -6.84 -13.21 45.55
C LEU A 86 -8.36 -13.06 45.34
N GLN A 87 -8.89 -13.60 44.23
CA GLN A 87 -10.32 -13.57 43.95
C GLN A 87 -11.14 -14.30 45.03
N SER A 88 -10.65 -15.46 45.48
CA SER A 88 -11.26 -16.22 46.58
C SER A 88 -11.26 -15.41 47.91
N LEU A 89 -10.16 -14.70 48.19
CA LEU A 89 -10.04 -13.86 49.39
C LEU A 89 -11.02 -12.68 49.35
N ILE A 90 -11.13 -11.99 48.21
CA ILE A 90 -12.08 -10.89 48.02
C ILE A 90 -13.52 -11.37 48.20
N ALA A 91 -13.86 -12.54 47.65
CA ALA A 91 -15.18 -13.14 47.82
C ALA A 91 -15.50 -13.44 49.30
N LEU A 92 -14.54 -13.99 50.05
CA LEU A 92 -14.69 -14.25 51.49
C LEU A 92 -14.78 -12.97 52.32
N GLN A 93 -14.06 -11.90 51.97
CA GLN A 93 -14.22 -10.59 52.61
C GLN A 93 -15.64 -10.03 52.38
N GLY A 94 -16.20 -10.22 51.19
CA GLY A 94 -17.59 -9.88 50.90
C GLY A 94 -18.58 -10.73 51.70
N ALA A 95 -18.34 -12.04 51.79
CA ALA A 95 -19.16 -12.97 52.58
C ALA A 95 -19.12 -12.63 54.08
N LEU A 96 -17.96 -12.24 54.63
CA LEU A 96 -17.82 -11.82 56.02
C LEU A 96 -18.66 -10.57 56.30
N LYS A 97 -18.60 -9.55 55.43
CA LYS A 97 -19.44 -8.34 55.57
C LYS A 97 -20.93 -8.67 55.57
N ASN A 98 -21.35 -9.62 54.73
CA ASN A 98 -22.74 -10.07 54.66
C ASN A 98 -23.15 -10.87 55.91
N ALA A 99 -22.28 -11.74 56.41
CA ALA A 99 -22.49 -12.52 57.63
C ALA A 99 -22.56 -11.62 58.88
N GLU A 100 -21.71 -10.59 58.96
CA GLU A 100 -21.74 -9.58 60.03
C GLU A 100 -23.03 -8.75 60.00
N ALA A 101 -23.55 -8.42 58.81
CA ALA A 101 -24.82 -7.72 58.66
C ALA A 101 -26.04 -8.61 59.00
N ALA A 102 -25.94 -9.92 58.80
CA ALA A 102 -27.02 -10.89 59.02
C ALA A 102 -27.02 -11.54 60.42
N GLY A 103 -25.94 -11.38 61.21
CA GLY A 103 -25.82 -11.94 62.56
C GLY A 103 -25.63 -13.46 62.61
N SER A 104 -25.18 -14.10 61.53
CA SER A 104 -25.03 -15.57 61.42
C SER A 104 -23.62 -15.98 60.95
N ASP A 105 -23.10 -17.07 61.50
CA ASP A 105 -21.88 -17.80 61.06
C ASP A 105 -20.58 -16.97 60.86
N VAL A 106 -20.44 -15.86 61.59
CA VAL A 106 -19.29 -14.92 61.50
C VAL A 106 -17.96 -15.58 61.84
N GLU A 107 -17.94 -16.46 62.83
CA GLU A 107 -16.70 -17.07 63.33
C GLU A 107 -16.10 -18.09 62.35
N ALA A 108 -16.95 -18.86 61.66
CA ALA A 108 -16.50 -19.80 60.64
C ALA A 108 -15.88 -19.08 59.43
N VAL A 109 -16.55 -18.03 58.94
CA VAL A 109 -16.07 -17.21 57.83
C VAL A 109 -14.78 -16.46 58.19
N ARG A 110 -14.64 -15.98 59.44
CA ARG A 110 -13.42 -15.33 59.93
C ARG A 110 -12.23 -16.29 59.95
N LYS A 111 -12.44 -17.52 60.43
CA LYS A 111 -11.40 -18.57 60.45
C LYS A 111 -10.97 -18.96 59.04
N GLU A 112 -11.91 -19.08 58.11
CA GLU A 112 -11.60 -19.35 56.70
C GLU A 112 -10.86 -18.19 56.03
N LEU A 113 -11.24 -16.94 56.34
CA LEU A 113 -10.56 -15.74 55.86
C LEU A 113 -9.12 -15.66 56.36
N GLU A 114 -8.85 -16.00 57.62
CA GLU A 114 -7.50 -16.04 58.18
C GLU A 114 -6.63 -17.09 57.48
N GLN A 115 -7.16 -18.30 57.25
CA GLN A 115 -6.48 -19.36 56.51
C GLN A 115 -6.18 -18.94 55.06
N LYS A 116 -7.13 -18.29 54.39
CA LYS A 116 -6.96 -17.81 53.01
C LYS A 116 -6.01 -16.61 52.93
N SER A 117 -5.98 -15.74 53.95
CA SER A 117 -5.01 -14.64 54.05
C SER A 117 -3.58 -15.17 54.17
N ALA A 118 -3.36 -16.23 54.97
CA ALA A 118 -2.06 -16.91 55.05
C ALA A 118 -1.67 -17.57 53.71
N THR A 119 -2.62 -18.22 53.03
CA THR A 119 -2.41 -18.81 51.71
C THR A 119 -2.05 -17.74 50.67
N MET A 120 -2.73 -16.59 50.72
CA MET A 120 -2.48 -15.44 49.85
C MET A 120 -1.06 -14.90 50.05
N ARG A 121 -0.60 -14.73 51.30
CA ARG A 121 0.77 -14.26 51.58
C ARG A 121 1.83 -15.20 50.99
N SER A 122 1.65 -16.51 51.15
CA SER A 122 2.56 -17.48 50.53
C SER A 122 2.53 -17.43 49.00
N ALA A 123 1.34 -17.24 48.40
CA ALA A 123 1.19 -17.07 46.96
C ALA A 123 1.82 -15.74 46.46
N ALA A 124 1.76 -14.68 47.26
CA ALA A 124 2.38 -13.39 46.96
C ALA A 124 3.92 -13.48 47.01
N GLU A 125 4.49 -14.18 47.99
CA GLU A 125 5.94 -14.42 48.06
C GLU A 125 6.45 -15.22 46.86
N ARG A 126 5.70 -16.25 46.43
CA ARG A 126 6.03 -17.02 45.22
C ARG A 126 5.90 -16.17 43.96
N LEU A 127 4.83 -15.38 43.83
CA LEU A 127 4.66 -14.45 42.72
C LEU A 127 5.88 -13.52 42.59
N MET A 128 6.29 -12.89 43.70
CA MET A 128 7.45 -11.99 43.73
C MET A 128 8.73 -12.72 43.33
N THR A 129 8.99 -13.88 43.96
CA THR A 129 10.21 -14.67 43.75
C THR A 129 10.34 -15.19 42.32
N GLU A 130 9.27 -15.77 41.78
CA GLU A 130 9.28 -16.32 40.43
C GLU A 130 9.30 -15.23 39.35
N THR A 131 8.63 -14.09 39.60
CA THR A 131 8.72 -12.93 38.70
C THR A 131 10.14 -12.38 38.65
N ASP A 132 10.79 -12.18 39.79
CA ASP A 132 12.17 -11.70 39.84
C ASP A 132 13.15 -12.70 39.22
N THR A 133 12.89 -14.01 39.38
CA THR A 133 13.68 -15.06 38.73
C THR A 133 13.54 -15.03 37.22
N ALA A 134 12.33 -14.87 36.70
CA ALA A 134 12.09 -14.76 35.26
C ALA A 134 12.60 -13.42 34.67
N ASN A 135 12.56 -12.33 35.44
CA ASN A 135 13.18 -11.06 35.05
C ASN A 135 14.71 -11.21 34.96
N ARG A 136 15.35 -11.77 35.99
CA ARG A 136 16.81 -12.06 35.99
C ARG A 136 17.22 -12.98 34.84
N ALA A 137 16.43 -14.01 34.54
CA ALA A 137 16.70 -14.89 33.42
C ALA A 137 16.63 -14.16 32.07
N THR A 138 15.77 -13.14 31.95
CA THR A 138 15.73 -12.27 30.77
C THR A 138 16.94 -11.33 30.72
N ASP A 139 17.34 -10.76 31.85
CA ASP A 139 18.54 -9.90 31.92
C ASP A 139 19.82 -10.65 31.57
N GLN A 140 19.92 -11.92 31.99
CA GLN A 140 21.04 -12.81 31.65
C GLN A 140 21.06 -13.20 30.16
N LEU A 141 19.90 -13.21 29.49
CA LEU A 141 19.82 -13.53 28.07
C LEU A 141 20.38 -12.40 27.19
N TYR A 142 20.21 -11.14 27.60
CA TYR A 142 20.55 -9.99 26.76
C TYR A 142 22.01 -9.95 26.29
N PRO A 143 23.04 -10.15 27.14
CA PRO A 143 24.42 -10.21 26.67
C PRO A 143 24.69 -11.33 25.67
N SER A 144 24.03 -12.49 25.85
CA SER A 144 24.16 -13.62 24.93
C SER A 144 23.46 -13.36 23.59
N GLU A 145 22.30 -12.70 23.59
CA GLU A 145 21.64 -12.21 22.37
C GLU A 145 22.54 -11.24 21.58
N ASP A 146 23.16 -10.29 22.27
CA ASP A 146 24.02 -9.29 21.63
C ASP A 146 25.31 -9.96 21.09
N ALA A 147 25.91 -10.91 21.83
CA ALA A 147 27.05 -11.70 21.37
C ALA A 147 26.71 -12.57 20.14
N TYR A 148 25.55 -13.22 20.14
CA TYR A 148 25.11 -14.02 18.99
C TYR A 148 24.89 -13.16 17.75
N ARG A 149 24.24 -12.01 17.91
CA ARG A 149 24.06 -11.01 16.85
C ARG A 149 25.40 -10.58 16.26
N ASP A 150 26.38 -10.28 17.11
CA ASP A 150 27.69 -9.79 16.66
C ASP A 150 28.45 -10.87 15.86
N LYS A 151 28.34 -12.14 16.27
CA LYS A 151 28.91 -13.26 15.49
C LYS A 151 28.21 -13.49 14.17
N MET A 152 26.89 -13.38 14.14
CA MET A 152 26.10 -13.48 12.90
C MET A 152 26.41 -12.34 11.93
N ALA A 153 26.59 -11.12 12.43
CA ALA A 153 27.06 -9.98 11.64
C ALA A 153 28.50 -10.21 11.11
N ALA A 154 29.40 -10.77 11.92
CA ALA A 154 30.76 -11.10 11.49
C ALA A 154 30.80 -12.19 10.41
N ARG A 155 29.98 -13.25 10.53
CA ARG A 155 29.81 -14.27 9.48
C ARG A 155 29.35 -13.62 8.18
N ARG A 156 28.30 -12.81 8.24
CA ARG A 156 27.73 -12.16 7.06
C ARG A 156 28.72 -11.20 6.38
N ALA A 157 29.50 -10.45 7.17
CA ALA A 157 30.56 -9.60 6.64
C ALA A 157 31.65 -10.41 5.92
N ALA A 158 32.06 -11.55 6.49
CA ALA A 158 33.04 -12.43 5.85
C ALA A 158 32.50 -13.08 4.56
N GLU A 159 31.23 -13.49 4.53
CA GLU A 159 30.55 -13.97 3.30
C GLU A 159 30.49 -12.87 2.23
N CYS A 160 30.20 -11.62 2.63
CA CYS A 160 30.18 -10.48 1.72
C CYS A 160 31.57 -10.20 1.13
N ALA A 161 32.63 -10.26 1.93
CA ALA A 161 34.01 -10.09 1.46
C ALA A 161 34.40 -11.13 0.39
N VAL A 162 33.94 -12.38 0.52
CA VAL A 162 34.14 -13.41 -0.51
C VAL A 162 33.47 -13.00 -1.83
N LEU A 163 32.25 -12.47 -1.77
CA LEU A 163 31.52 -12.01 -2.96
C LEU A 163 32.16 -10.77 -3.58
N GLU A 164 32.66 -9.85 -2.76
CA GLU A 164 33.36 -8.64 -3.23
C GLU A 164 34.64 -8.99 -4.00
N ILE A 165 35.44 -9.93 -3.50
CA ILE A 165 36.62 -10.44 -4.22
C ILE A 165 36.20 -11.06 -5.56
N LYS A 166 35.16 -11.91 -5.57
CA LYS A 166 34.64 -12.53 -6.81
C LYS A 166 34.14 -11.48 -7.81
N ALA A 167 33.46 -10.44 -7.34
CA ALA A 167 32.97 -9.36 -8.18
C ALA A 167 34.13 -8.54 -8.77
N GLN A 168 35.13 -8.17 -7.96
CA GLN A 168 36.32 -7.47 -8.43
C GLN A 168 37.10 -8.27 -9.47
N ASP A 169 37.20 -9.59 -9.30
CA ASP A 169 37.87 -10.47 -10.25
C ASP A 169 37.10 -10.56 -11.58
N ALA A 170 35.77 -10.71 -11.51
CA ALA A 170 34.91 -10.72 -12.70
C ALA A 170 34.95 -9.40 -13.48
N GLU A 171 34.95 -8.26 -12.77
CA GLU A 171 35.10 -6.92 -13.34
C GLU A 171 36.45 -6.74 -14.04
N LYS A 172 37.55 -7.12 -13.37
CA LYS A 172 38.91 -7.06 -13.95
C LYS A 172 39.05 -7.94 -15.19
N ALA A 173 38.38 -9.09 -15.19
CA ALA A 173 38.37 -10.03 -16.31
C ALA A 173 37.44 -9.59 -17.46
N GLY A 174 36.59 -8.57 -17.26
CA GLY A 174 35.65 -8.09 -18.26
C GLY A 174 34.60 -9.14 -18.66
N THR A 175 34.24 -10.05 -17.75
CA THR A 175 33.31 -11.13 -18.06
C THR A 175 31.85 -10.63 -18.05
N ALA A 176 30.98 -11.34 -18.78
CA ALA A 176 29.52 -11.11 -18.70
C ALA A 176 28.96 -11.33 -17.28
N ASP A 177 29.71 -11.99 -16.40
CA ASP A 177 29.33 -12.29 -15.03
C ASP A 177 29.59 -11.14 -14.05
N ALA A 178 30.28 -10.07 -14.46
CA ALA A 178 30.63 -8.95 -13.56
C ALA A 178 29.40 -8.29 -12.91
N ASP A 179 28.33 -8.09 -13.69
CA ASP A 179 27.10 -7.49 -13.16
C ASP A 179 26.31 -8.46 -12.27
N ALA A 180 26.32 -9.75 -12.59
CA ALA A 180 25.75 -10.79 -11.74
C ALA A 180 26.50 -10.90 -10.40
N ALA A 181 27.83 -10.79 -10.43
CA ALA A 181 28.67 -10.81 -9.23
C ALA A 181 28.45 -9.55 -8.37
N ARG A 182 28.37 -8.36 -8.96
CA ARG A 182 28.00 -7.12 -8.24
C ARG A 182 26.62 -7.20 -7.60
N LYS A 183 25.65 -7.75 -8.32
CA LYS A 183 24.31 -8.02 -7.78
C LYS A 183 24.36 -8.91 -6.54
N ALA A 184 25.14 -9.99 -6.57
CA ALA A 184 25.29 -10.88 -5.42
C ALA A 184 25.86 -10.15 -4.18
N VAL A 185 26.77 -9.19 -4.38
CA VAL A 185 27.28 -8.34 -3.29
C VAL A 185 26.13 -7.52 -2.67
N PHE A 186 25.35 -6.80 -3.49
CA PHE A 186 24.20 -6.03 -2.98
C PHE A 186 23.15 -6.90 -2.30
N GLU A 187 22.86 -8.09 -2.83
CA GLU A 187 21.95 -9.05 -2.20
C GLU A 187 22.46 -9.49 -0.82
N SER A 188 23.76 -9.78 -0.70
CA SER A 188 24.39 -10.15 0.57
C SER A 188 24.35 -9.00 1.59
N GLN A 189 24.67 -7.78 1.17
CA GLN A 189 24.59 -6.59 2.02
C GLN A 189 23.14 -6.31 2.46
N CYS A 190 22.18 -6.42 1.54
CA CYS A 190 20.76 -6.28 1.83
C CYS A 190 20.31 -7.32 2.87
N LEU A 191 20.76 -8.55 2.71
CA LEU A 191 20.46 -9.64 3.64
C LEU A 191 21.08 -9.39 5.02
N ALA A 192 22.28 -8.81 5.09
CA ALA A 192 22.90 -8.38 6.34
C ALA A 192 22.06 -7.33 7.09
N ALA A 193 21.63 -6.29 6.39
CA ALA A 193 20.78 -5.25 6.96
C ALA A 193 19.42 -5.83 7.41
N TRP A 194 18.84 -6.70 6.60
CA TRP A 194 17.60 -7.38 6.93
C TRP A 194 17.73 -8.30 8.15
N GLU A 195 18.82 -9.04 8.30
CA GLU A 195 19.08 -9.84 9.50
C GLU A 195 19.17 -8.96 10.75
N ARG A 196 19.86 -7.82 10.70
CA ARG A 196 19.89 -6.85 11.82
C ARG A 196 18.47 -6.40 12.21
N GLN A 197 17.65 -6.06 11.21
CA GLN A 197 16.26 -5.67 11.41
C GLN A 197 15.45 -6.79 12.10
N GLN A 198 15.56 -8.02 11.63
CA GLN A 198 14.83 -9.17 12.20
C GLN A 198 15.28 -9.48 13.62
N TRP A 199 16.58 -9.39 13.91
CA TRP A 199 17.10 -9.61 15.25
C TRP A 199 16.64 -8.54 16.23
N ALA A 200 16.64 -7.26 15.83
CA ALA A 200 16.07 -6.20 16.64
C ALA A 200 14.58 -6.45 16.93
N ALA A 201 13.80 -6.95 15.95
CA ALA A 201 12.40 -7.32 16.16
C ALA A 201 12.22 -8.51 17.13
N VAL A 202 13.11 -9.50 17.08
CA VAL A 202 13.14 -10.60 18.07
C VAL A 202 13.40 -10.06 19.48
N GLN A 203 14.39 -9.17 19.64
CA GLN A 203 14.72 -8.56 20.93
C GLN A 203 13.57 -7.69 21.47
N ILE A 204 12.85 -6.98 20.59
CA ILE A 204 11.63 -6.26 20.96
C ILE A 204 10.56 -7.22 21.47
N SER A 205 10.31 -8.32 20.76
CA SER A 205 9.35 -9.35 21.20
C SER A 205 9.74 -9.93 22.57
N THR A 206 11.02 -10.27 22.79
CA THR A 206 11.54 -10.73 24.08
C THR A 206 11.26 -9.69 25.18
N THR A 207 11.49 -8.41 24.88
CA THR A 207 11.33 -7.30 25.82
C THR A 207 9.85 -6.99 26.10
N HIS A 208 8.96 -7.09 25.12
CA HIS A 208 7.51 -6.97 25.36
C HIS A 208 6.99 -8.04 26.31
N GLN A 209 7.48 -9.27 26.18
CA GLN A 209 7.09 -10.36 27.07
C GLN A 209 7.51 -10.08 28.53
N LEU A 210 8.66 -9.45 28.72
CA LEU A 210 9.13 -8.98 30.03
C LEU A 210 8.19 -7.88 30.57
N VAL A 211 7.80 -6.91 29.74
CA VAL A 211 6.85 -5.83 30.12
C VAL A 211 5.50 -6.40 30.53
N GLU A 212 4.93 -7.32 29.74
CA GLU A 212 3.67 -8.01 30.07
C GLU A 212 3.75 -8.80 31.38
N GLN A 213 4.92 -9.40 31.64
CA GLN A 213 5.16 -10.13 32.88
C GLN A 213 5.24 -9.20 34.08
N ALA A 214 6.12 -8.20 34.02
CA ALA A 214 6.34 -7.23 35.09
C ALA A 214 5.06 -6.44 35.40
N ALA A 215 4.34 -5.97 34.38
CA ALA A 215 3.08 -5.24 34.56
C ALA A 215 1.98 -6.11 35.19
N GLY A 216 1.83 -7.36 34.74
CA GLY A 216 0.84 -8.26 35.31
C GLY A 216 1.14 -8.66 36.76
N ALA A 217 2.42 -8.86 37.11
CA ALA A 217 2.82 -9.13 38.48
C ALA A 217 2.64 -7.90 39.39
N ALA A 218 2.96 -6.71 38.90
CA ALA A 218 2.76 -5.45 39.61
C ALA A 218 1.28 -5.18 39.89
N ASP A 219 0.39 -5.43 38.92
CA ASP A 219 -1.06 -5.28 39.11
C ASP A 219 -1.58 -6.16 40.25
N ILE A 220 -1.25 -7.45 40.21
CA ILE A 220 -1.69 -8.41 41.23
C ILE A 220 -1.09 -8.07 42.59
N ALA A 221 0.21 -7.74 42.65
CA ALA A 221 0.84 -7.34 43.90
C ALA A 221 0.23 -6.05 44.49
N GLY A 222 -0.14 -5.08 43.64
CA GLY A 222 -0.82 -3.86 44.06
C GLY A 222 -2.22 -4.14 44.61
N ARG A 223 -2.98 -5.02 43.97
CA ARG A 223 -4.31 -5.45 44.44
C ARG A 223 -4.23 -6.25 45.73
N ILE A 224 -3.21 -7.09 45.90
CA ILE A 224 -2.93 -7.77 47.16
C ILE A 224 -2.60 -6.76 48.26
N ALA A 225 -1.73 -5.78 48.01
CA ALA A 225 -1.35 -4.76 48.98
C ALA A 225 -2.54 -3.92 49.45
N ALA A 226 -3.60 -3.80 48.63
CA ALA A 226 -4.83 -3.11 48.98
C ALA A 226 -5.70 -3.89 49.99
N VAL A 227 -5.66 -5.22 49.97
CA VAL A 227 -6.45 -6.10 50.85
C VAL A 227 -5.65 -6.69 52.02
N GLU A 228 -4.33 -6.52 52.02
CA GLU A 228 -3.42 -6.98 53.08
C GLU A 228 -3.48 -6.08 54.32
N THR A 229 -3.57 -6.71 55.48
CA THR A 229 -3.64 -6.06 56.79
C THR A 229 -2.28 -5.98 57.49
N ASP A 230 -1.35 -6.87 57.15
CA ASP A 230 0.01 -6.85 57.68
C ASP A 230 0.85 -5.72 57.06
N ALA A 231 1.36 -4.81 57.90
CA ALA A 231 2.09 -3.64 57.44
C ALA A 231 3.42 -3.99 56.74
N GLN A 232 4.08 -5.07 57.18
CA GLN A 232 5.36 -5.49 56.60
C GLN A 232 5.16 -6.08 55.21
N SER A 233 4.19 -6.98 55.03
CA SER A 233 3.81 -7.54 53.73
C SER A 233 3.36 -6.45 52.76
N LYS A 234 2.57 -5.48 53.22
CA LYS A 234 2.15 -4.34 52.41
C LYS A 234 3.33 -3.50 51.90
N SER A 235 4.32 -3.24 52.77
CA SER A 235 5.54 -2.53 52.38
C SER A 235 6.33 -3.28 51.31
N ARG A 236 6.54 -4.59 51.52
CA ARG A 236 7.27 -5.45 50.55
C ARG A 236 6.59 -5.49 49.19
N LEU A 237 5.26 -5.59 49.16
CA LEU A 237 4.48 -5.57 47.92
C LEU A 237 4.57 -4.22 47.20
N ALA A 238 4.53 -3.11 47.94
CA ALA A 238 4.70 -1.77 47.37
C ALA A 238 6.10 -1.58 46.77
N GLU A 239 7.14 -2.05 47.46
CA GLU A 239 8.52 -2.07 46.95
C GLU A 239 8.65 -2.93 45.69
N PHE A 240 8.02 -4.11 45.67
CA PHE A 240 7.98 -4.97 44.50
C PHE A 240 7.29 -4.30 43.30
N VAL A 241 6.12 -3.66 43.51
CA VAL A 241 5.42 -2.90 42.46
C VAL A 241 6.34 -1.83 41.88
N LYS A 242 7.05 -1.08 42.73
CA LYS A 242 8.02 -0.07 42.30
C LYS A 242 9.18 -0.69 41.50
N ALA A 243 9.69 -1.84 41.92
CA ALA A 243 10.74 -2.56 41.19
C ALA A 243 10.26 -3.00 39.80
N GLN A 244 9.05 -3.56 39.69
CA GLN A 244 8.48 -3.97 38.39
C GLN A 244 8.18 -2.78 37.47
N GLN A 245 7.79 -1.62 38.03
CA GLN A 245 7.65 -0.39 37.26
C GLN A 245 9.01 0.09 36.69
N ALA A 246 10.09 -0.05 37.45
CA ALA A 246 11.44 0.26 36.97
C ALA A 246 11.89 -0.70 35.85
N VAL A 247 11.57 -2.00 35.96
CA VAL A 247 11.79 -2.99 34.89
C VAL A 247 11.07 -2.58 33.60
N LYS A 248 9.79 -2.18 33.70
CA LYS A 248 9.02 -1.67 32.55
C LYS A 248 9.68 -0.44 31.92
N ALA A 249 10.09 0.55 32.72
CA ALA A 249 10.71 1.76 32.20
C ALA A 249 12.02 1.48 31.45
N ALA A 250 12.87 0.58 31.97
CA ALA A 250 14.09 0.15 31.31
C ALA A 250 13.81 -0.63 30.00
N ALA A 251 12.78 -1.49 30.02
CA ALA A 251 12.32 -2.23 28.84
C ALA A 251 11.79 -1.30 27.74
N ASP A 252 11.02 -0.26 28.10
CA ASP A 252 10.51 0.75 27.15
C ASP A 252 11.67 1.49 26.46
N GLN A 253 12.73 1.86 27.19
CA GLN A 253 13.94 2.44 26.60
C GLN A 253 14.69 1.46 25.68
N ARG A 254 14.74 0.17 26.01
CA ARG A 254 15.33 -0.86 25.15
C ARG A 254 14.52 -1.01 23.85
N ILE A 255 13.20 -1.05 23.93
CA ILE A 255 12.31 -1.11 22.75
C ILE A 255 12.53 0.10 21.85
N ALA A 256 12.61 1.31 22.42
CA ALA A 256 12.87 2.53 21.65
C ALA A 256 14.20 2.46 20.87
N ARG A 257 15.29 2.01 21.52
CA ARG A 257 16.58 1.79 20.84
C ARG A 257 16.50 0.77 19.72
N LYS A 258 15.79 -0.35 19.94
CA LYS A 258 15.64 -1.40 18.92
C LYS A 258 14.75 -0.99 17.76
N ASN A 259 13.75 -0.13 18.00
CA ASN A 259 12.99 0.49 16.91
C ASN A 259 13.88 1.39 16.04
N ALA A 260 14.79 2.17 16.64
CA ALA A 260 15.76 2.96 15.89
C ALA A 260 16.73 2.08 15.06
N GLU A 261 17.17 0.93 15.62
CA GLU A 261 17.96 -0.06 14.86
C GLU A 261 17.18 -0.62 13.65
N ILE A 262 15.89 -0.92 13.82
CA ILE A 262 15.01 -1.37 12.72
C ILE A 262 14.91 -0.29 11.64
N GLU A 263 14.72 0.97 12.02
CA GLU A 263 14.60 2.09 11.08
C GLU A 263 15.89 2.31 10.30
N ALA A 264 17.05 2.28 10.98
CA ALA A 264 18.36 2.37 10.34
C ALA A 264 18.60 1.23 9.34
N ALA A 265 18.35 -0.01 9.76
CA ALA A 265 18.47 -1.18 8.88
C ALA A 265 17.50 -1.09 7.69
N THR A 266 16.27 -0.62 7.91
CA THR A 266 15.30 -0.40 6.84
C THR A 266 15.82 0.62 5.82
N ALA A 267 16.43 1.71 6.28
CA ALA A 267 17.03 2.72 5.41
C ALA A 267 18.18 2.19 4.53
N GLU A 268 18.87 1.13 4.96
CA GLU A 268 19.91 0.46 4.18
C GLU A 268 19.33 -0.58 3.19
N ILE A 269 18.28 -1.31 3.59
CA ILE A 269 17.69 -2.41 2.79
C ILE A 269 17.17 -1.92 1.44
N TYR A 270 16.43 -0.81 1.40
CA TYR A 270 15.78 -0.37 0.17
C TYR A 270 16.76 0.07 -0.93
N PRO A 271 17.79 0.91 -0.65
CA PRO A 271 18.82 1.23 -1.63
C PRO A 271 19.57 -0.01 -2.14
N LEU A 272 19.96 -0.92 -1.23
CA LEU A 272 20.67 -2.15 -1.59
C LEU A 272 19.81 -3.07 -2.46
N ARG A 273 18.54 -3.21 -2.11
CA ARG A 273 17.57 -3.99 -2.91
C ARG A 273 17.35 -3.38 -4.29
N ALA A 274 17.22 -2.05 -4.38
CA ALA A 274 17.09 -1.37 -5.66
C ALA A 274 18.34 -1.58 -6.53
N ALA A 275 19.54 -1.45 -5.96
CA ALA A 275 20.80 -1.70 -6.65
C ALA A 275 20.94 -3.16 -7.12
N ALA A 276 20.59 -4.13 -6.26
CA ALA A 276 20.60 -5.56 -6.62
C ALA A 276 19.66 -5.90 -7.79
N ILE A 277 18.50 -5.23 -7.87
CA ILE A 277 17.54 -5.45 -8.96
C ILE A 277 17.91 -4.66 -10.22
N GLY A 278 18.68 -3.57 -10.09
CA GLY A 278 18.87 -2.58 -11.17
C GLY A 278 17.70 -1.59 -11.27
N GLY A 279 16.89 -1.46 -10.23
CA GLY A 279 15.78 -0.50 -10.15
C GLY A 279 16.24 0.91 -9.81
N LEU A 280 15.31 1.86 -9.75
CA LEU A 280 15.58 3.27 -9.44
C LEU A 280 16.10 3.47 -8.02
N THR A 281 16.99 4.44 -7.84
CA THR A 281 17.57 4.77 -6.54
C THR A 281 16.53 5.46 -5.65
N PRO A 282 16.26 4.94 -4.44
CA PRO A 282 15.28 5.54 -3.55
C PRO A 282 15.74 6.89 -2.98
N LEU A 283 14.78 7.74 -2.62
CA LEU A 283 15.00 8.98 -1.89
C LEU A 283 15.61 8.67 -0.51
N PRO A 284 16.66 9.38 -0.08
CA PRO A 284 17.17 9.28 1.28
C PRO A 284 16.07 9.58 2.31
N PRO A 285 15.85 8.74 3.33
CA PRO A 285 14.77 8.96 4.31
C PRO A 285 14.85 10.29 5.06
N GLN A 286 16.06 10.86 5.22
CA GLN A 286 16.28 12.15 5.87
C GLN A 286 15.72 13.32 5.06
N GLU A 287 15.56 13.12 3.75
CA GLU A 287 14.97 14.11 2.86
C GLU A 287 13.44 14.01 2.79
N TRP A 288 12.83 13.02 3.43
CA TRP A 288 11.38 12.88 3.51
C TRP A 288 10.78 13.96 4.41
N ASN A 289 9.81 14.70 3.88
CA ASN A 289 9.17 15.81 4.58
C ASN A 289 7.70 15.92 4.18
N ARG A 290 6.99 16.87 4.80
CA ARG A 290 5.56 17.09 4.59
C ARG A 290 5.20 17.40 3.14
N GLU A 291 6.03 18.15 2.42
CA GLU A 291 5.81 18.50 1.01
C GLU A 291 5.91 17.27 0.11
N LYS A 292 6.91 16.42 0.33
CA LYS A 292 7.05 15.14 -0.40
C LYS A 292 5.93 14.16 -0.06
N ALA A 293 5.46 14.14 1.18
CA ALA A 293 4.27 13.39 1.56
C ALA A 293 3.01 13.87 0.82
N ARG A 294 2.83 15.19 0.70
CA ARG A 294 1.73 15.78 -0.07
C ARG A 294 1.85 15.44 -1.55
N HIS A 295 3.03 15.60 -2.15
CA HIS A 295 3.29 15.21 -3.53
C HIS A 295 2.93 13.74 -3.75
N LEU A 296 3.43 12.82 -2.92
CA LEU A 296 3.08 11.40 -3.01
C LEU A 296 1.56 11.18 -2.95
N LEU A 297 0.85 11.78 -2.00
CA LEU A 297 -0.60 11.59 -1.84
C LEU A 297 -1.42 12.14 -3.01
N VAL A 298 -0.96 13.23 -3.62
CA VAL A 298 -1.58 13.84 -4.81
C VAL A 298 -1.34 12.98 -6.06
N ARG A 299 -0.12 12.45 -6.24
CA ARG A 299 0.27 11.65 -7.40
C ARG A 299 -0.26 10.22 -7.32
N ALA A 300 -0.04 9.53 -6.20
CA ALA A 300 -0.49 8.17 -5.91
C ALA A 300 -1.95 8.11 -5.39
N GLY A 301 -2.67 9.23 -5.46
CA GLY A 301 -4.07 9.33 -5.09
C GLY A 301 -4.73 10.47 -5.84
N PHE A 302 -5.57 11.22 -5.14
CA PHE A 302 -6.19 12.43 -5.67
C PHE A 302 -5.91 13.63 -4.76
N GLY A 303 -5.03 13.51 -3.77
CA GLY A 303 -4.89 14.50 -2.69
C GLY A 303 -5.58 14.03 -1.41
N GLY A 304 -5.63 14.92 -0.42
CA GLY A 304 -6.12 14.62 0.92
C GLY A 304 -5.90 15.76 1.90
N THR A 305 -6.58 15.69 3.03
CA THR A 305 -6.58 16.79 4.00
C THR A 305 -5.19 17.02 4.60
N PRO A 306 -4.93 18.20 5.19
CA PRO A 306 -3.68 18.46 5.91
C PRO A 306 -3.32 17.37 6.93
N GLN A 307 -4.31 16.84 7.65
CA GLN A 307 -4.11 15.77 8.64
C GLN A 307 -3.74 14.42 7.99
N GLU A 308 -4.29 14.10 6.82
CA GLU A 308 -3.90 12.90 6.06
C GLU A 308 -2.46 13.03 5.55
N VAL A 309 -2.04 14.22 5.09
CA VAL A 309 -0.65 14.51 4.72
C VAL A 309 0.28 14.38 5.93
N ASP A 310 -0.08 14.93 7.08
CA ASP A 310 0.73 14.87 8.31
C ASP A 310 0.86 13.43 8.81
N ALA A 311 -0.23 12.67 8.79
CA ALA A 311 -0.22 11.25 9.13
C ALA A 311 0.68 10.45 8.18
N LEU A 312 0.62 10.71 6.87
CA LEU A 312 1.47 10.06 5.88
C LEU A 312 2.95 10.46 6.07
N CYS A 313 3.22 11.73 6.35
CA CYS A 313 4.58 12.21 6.64
C CYS A 313 5.17 11.51 7.87
N ALA A 314 4.39 11.39 8.95
CA ALA A 314 4.80 10.75 10.20
C ALA A 314 5.08 9.25 10.07
N MET A 315 4.54 8.57 9.06
CA MET A 315 4.88 7.17 8.77
C MET A 315 6.34 7.00 8.31
N GLY A 316 6.94 8.04 7.72
CA GLY A 316 8.21 7.96 7.00
C GLY A 316 8.05 7.38 5.59
N LEU A 317 8.99 7.67 4.70
CA LEU A 317 8.95 7.36 3.26
C LEU A 317 8.50 5.91 2.95
N TYR A 318 9.17 4.91 3.52
CA TYR A 318 8.93 3.51 3.18
C TYR A 318 7.53 3.03 3.58
N LYS A 319 7.12 3.31 4.83
CA LYS A 319 5.80 2.93 5.33
C LYS A 319 4.69 3.73 4.63
N ALA A 320 4.95 4.98 4.26
CA ALA A 320 4.01 5.80 3.49
C ALA A 320 3.74 5.22 2.10
N VAL A 321 4.79 4.80 1.37
CA VAL A 321 4.63 4.13 0.08
C VAL A 321 3.93 2.78 0.23
N ASP A 322 4.33 1.96 1.21
CA ASP A 322 3.65 0.68 1.49
C ASP A 322 2.17 0.89 1.85
N HIS A 323 1.85 1.94 2.62
CA HIS A 323 0.47 2.27 3.00
C HIS A 323 -0.44 2.49 1.78
N LEU A 324 0.07 3.15 0.74
CA LEU A 324 -0.66 3.47 -0.49
C LEU A 324 -0.67 2.31 -1.48
N VAL A 325 0.47 1.65 -1.69
CA VAL A 325 0.58 0.54 -2.65
C VAL A 325 -0.13 -0.71 -2.15
N GLU A 326 -0.01 -1.03 -0.85
CA GLU A 326 -0.69 -2.18 -0.24
C GLU A 326 -2.11 -1.83 0.23
N PHE A 327 -2.86 -1.12 -0.61
CA PHE A 327 -4.20 -0.64 -0.29
C PHE A 327 -5.18 -1.77 0.09
N TYR A 328 -4.91 -3.02 -0.31
CA TYR A 328 -5.70 -4.19 0.07
C TYR A 328 -5.70 -4.45 1.60
N ARG A 329 -4.73 -3.88 2.33
CA ARG A 329 -4.68 -3.90 3.80
C ARG A 329 -5.58 -2.85 4.45
N ARG A 330 -6.17 -1.95 3.65
CA ARG A 330 -7.12 -0.92 4.11
C ARG A 330 -8.55 -1.43 3.90
N PRO A 331 -9.55 -0.93 4.65
CA PRO A 331 -10.95 -1.24 4.38
C PRO A 331 -11.32 -0.93 2.91
N ALA A 332 -12.27 -1.69 2.35
CA ALA A 332 -12.82 -1.34 1.04
C ALA A 332 -13.69 -0.07 1.14
N ALA A 333 -13.91 0.61 0.01
CA ALA A 333 -14.81 1.76 -0.04
C ALA A 333 -16.26 1.33 0.24
N ASP A 334 -16.96 2.07 1.09
CA ASP A 334 -18.39 1.89 1.38
C ASP A 334 -19.25 2.55 0.29
N ALA A 335 -19.20 1.95 -0.90
CA ALA A 335 -19.95 2.37 -2.06
C ALA A 335 -20.40 1.12 -2.84
N PRO A 336 -21.45 0.41 -2.37
CA PRO A 336 -22.01 -0.70 -3.11
C PRO A 336 -22.66 -0.20 -4.41
N PHE A 337 -22.61 -1.04 -5.44
CA PHE A 337 -23.34 -0.84 -6.69
C PHE A 337 -23.85 -2.19 -7.16
N GLU A 338 -25.15 -2.27 -7.39
CA GLU A 338 -25.79 -3.46 -7.92
C GLU A 338 -25.97 -3.27 -9.43
N VAL A 339 -25.12 -3.95 -10.20
CA VAL A 339 -25.24 -3.98 -11.65
C VAL A 339 -26.34 -4.95 -12.05
N VAL A 340 -27.19 -4.55 -12.99
CA VAL A 340 -28.28 -5.38 -13.53
C VAL A 340 -27.94 -5.75 -14.97
N PRO A 341 -27.97 -7.04 -15.35
CA PRO A 341 -27.76 -7.46 -16.73
C PRO A 341 -28.72 -6.76 -17.71
N PRO A 342 -28.32 -6.56 -18.98
CA PRO A 342 -29.17 -5.93 -19.97
C PRO A 342 -30.46 -6.74 -20.15
N ILE A 343 -31.60 -6.04 -20.26
CA ILE A 343 -32.88 -6.68 -20.55
C ILE A 343 -32.82 -7.25 -21.96
N PRO A 344 -32.91 -8.59 -22.15
CA PRO A 344 -32.90 -9.17 -23.48
C PRO A 344 -34.13 -8.73 -24.26
N ALA A 345 -34.01 -8.65 -25.59
CA ALA A 345 -35.19 -8.48 -26.44
C ALA A 345 -36.09 -9.72 -26.30
N ASP A 346 -37.39 -9.54 -26.05
CA ASP A 346 -38.35 -10.63 -26.01
C ASP A 346 -38.46 -11.28 -27.40
N ALA A 347 -38.52 -12.61 -27.47
CA ALA A 347 -38.75 -13.34 -28.72
C ALA A 347 -40.05 -12.93 -29.44
N LEU A 348 -41.02 -12.37 -28.71
CA LEU A 348 -42.27 -11.81 -29.25
C LEU A 348 -42.10 -10.42 -29.85
N GLU A 349 -41.04 -9.66 -29.53
CA GLU A 349 -40.82 -8.32 -30.09
C GLU A 349 -40.53 -8.32 -31.58
N GLY A 350 -39.78 -9.32 -32.04
CA GLY A 350 -39.57 -9.56 -33.47
C GLY A 350 -40.89 -9.88 -34.20
N LYS A 351 -41.94 -10.28 -33.46
CA LYS A 351 -43.27 -10.59 -33.97
C LYS A 351 -44.28 -9.44 -33.80
N LEU A 352 -43.90 -8.34 -33.14
CA LEU A 352 -44.77 -7.15 -33.03
C LEU A 352 -45.00 -6.56 -34.43
N ARG A 353 -46.28 -6.36 -34.76
CA ARG A 353 -46.72 -5.66 -35.98
C ARG A 353 -46.73 -4.15 -35.72
N GLY A 354 -45.99 -3.41 -36.54
CA GLY A 354 -45.91 -1.94 -36.49
C GLY A 354 -44.59 -1.43 -35.89
N ASP A 355 -43.88 -0.62 -36.67
CA ASP A 355 -42.56 -0.09 -36.31
C ASP A 355 -42.60 0.84 -35.09
N PHE A 356 -43.72 1.53 -34.88
CA PHE A 356 -43.93 2.42 -33.74
C PHE A 356 -43.83 1.70 -32.40
N ILE A 357 -44.56 0.59 -32.22
CA ILE A 357 -44.58 -0.16 -30.95
C ILE A 357 -43.22 -0.82 -30.71
N ARG A 358 -42.61 -1.39 -31.76
CA ARG A 358 -41.27 -1.97 -31.69
C ARG A 358 -40.23 -0.93 -31.26
N GLY A 359 -40.30 0.28 -31.82
CA GLY A 359 -39.45 1.41 -31.46
C GLY A 359 -39.65 1.86 -30.00
N GLN A 360 -40.89 1.89 -29.51
CA GLN A 360 -41.20 2.28 -28.12
C GLN A 360 -40.61 1.29 -27.10
N VAL A 361 -40.74 -0.02 -27.34
CA VAL A 361 -40.19 -1.07 -26.47
C VAL A 361 -38.65 -1.05 -26.47
N ALA A 362 -38.03 -0.92 -27.65
CA ALA A 362 -36.58 -0.77 -27.77
C ALA A 362 -36.07 0.50 -27.07
N GLY A 363 -36.81 1.61 -27.22
CA GLY A 363 -36.50 2.89 -26.56
C GLY A 363 -36.57 2.82 -25.04
N ALA A 364 -37.56 2.09 -24.49
CA ALA A 364 -37.70 1.87 -23.05
C ALA A 364 -36.50 1.10 -22.47
N ARG A 365 -36.09 0.01 -23.13
CA ARG A 365 -34.86 -0.72 -22.75
C ARG A 365 -33.62 0.16 -22.79
N ALA A 366 -33.44 0.90 -23.87
CA ALA A 366 -32.32 1.83 -24.00
C ALA A 366 -32.36 2.94 -22.92
N GLY A 367 -33.55 3.30 -22.43
CA GLY A 367 -33.72 4.22 -21.29
C GLY A 367 -33.21 3.63 -19.97
N VAL A 368 -33.51 2.36 -19.69
CA VAL A 368 -32.99 1.65 -18.50
C VAL A 368 -31.47 1.56 -18.55
N GLU A 369 -30.93 1.19 -19.71
CA GLU A 369 -29.49 1.10 -19.97
C GLU A 369 -28.77 2.43 -19.69
N ARG A 370 -29.25 3.53 -20.30
CA ARG A 370 -28.71 4.88 -20.04
C ARG A 370 -28.80 5.29 -18.57
N GLY A 371 -29.89 4.93 -17.90
CA GLY A 371 -30.08 5.21 -16.47
C GLY A 371 -29.05 4.50 -15.60
N GLN A 372 -28.81 3.20 -15.85
CA GLN A 372 -27.82 2.42 -15.12
C GLN A 372 -26.39 2.92 -15.38
N MET A 373 -26.08 3.28 -16.62
CA MET A 373 -24.78 3.87 -16.96
C MET A 373 -24.53 5.19 -16.21
N GLY A 374 -25.53 6.08 -16.14
CA GLY A 374 -25.41 7.32 -15.35
C GLY A 374 -25.14 7.04 -13.87
N GLN A 375 -25.81 6.04 -13.28
CA GLN A 375 -25.54 5.62 -11.90
C GLN A 375 -24.14 5.01 -11.75
N LEU A 376 -23.66 4.27 -12.74
CA LEU A 376 -22.30 3.69 -12.76
C LEU A 376 -21.22 4.77 -12.78
N ARG A 377 -21.37 5.81 -13.61
CA ARG A 377 -20.46 6.98 -13.65
C ARG A 377 -20.38 7.64 -12.27
N GLN A 378 -21.54 7.96 -11.70
CA GLN A 378 -21.65 8.62 -10.41
C GLN A 378 -21.11 7.77 -9.25
N TRP A 379 -21.35 6.46 -9.28
CA TRP A 379 -20.78 5.53 -8.32
C TRP A 379 -19.26 5.53 -8.35
N TRP A 380 -18.65 5.50 -9.53
CA TRP A 380 -17.20 5.49 -9.61
C TRP A 380 -16.60 6.81 -9.12
N LEU A 381 -17.21 7.95 -9.46
CA LEU A 381 -16.82 9.25 -8.92
C LEU A 381 -16.94 9.30 -7.39
N LYS A 382 -18.01 8.74 -6.82
CA LYS A 382 -18.16 8.58 -5.37
C LYS A 382 -16.98 7.82 -4.78
N ARG A 383 -16.56 6.73 -5.40
CA ARG A 383 -15.38 5.96 -4.95
C ARG A 383 -14.10 6.78 -5.00
N MET A 384 -13.86 7.55 -6.06
CA MET A 384 -12.67 8.41 -6.15
C MET A 384 -12.63 9.46 -5.03
N VAL A 385 -13.79 10.03 -4.66
CA VAL A 385 -13.91 11.01 -3.57
C VAL A 385 -13.78 10.35 -2.20
N GLU A 386 -14.45 9.23 -1.94
CA GLU A 386 -14.66 8.72 -0.58
C GLU A 386 -13.77 7.53 -0.20
N SER A 387 -13.16 6.84 -1.16
CA SER A 387 -12.41 5.61 -0.89
C SER A 387 -11.20 5.87 0.01
N PRO A 388 -10.98 5.01 1.03
CA PRO A 388 -9.72 4.98 1.79
C PRO A 388 -8.59 4.30 0.99
N ARG A 389 -8.84 3.85 -0.24
CA ARG A 389 -7.88 3.23 -1.17
C ARG A 389 -7.68 4.12 -2.41
N PRO A 390 -7.12 5.34 -2.26
CA PRO A 390 -7.07 6.29 -3.37
C PRO A 390 -6.22 5.79 -4.55
N LEU A 391 -5.11 5.09 -4.29
CA LEU A 391 -4.27 4.53 -5.34
C LEU A 391 -5.00 3.48 -6.19
N GLN A 392 -5.90 2.68 -5.59
CA GLN A 392 -6.68 1.68 -6.32
C GLN A 392 -7.55 2.36 -7.39
N GLU A 393 -8.28 3.41 -7.03
CA GLU A 393 -9.12 4.15 -7.98
C GLU A 393 -8.28 4.96 -8.98
N LYS A 394 -7.13 5.47 -8.55
CA LYS A 394 -6.18 6.18 -9.40
C LYS A 394 -5.59 5.29 -10.50
N LEU A 395 -5.20 4.06 -10.15
CA LEU A 395 -4.75 3.04 -11.09
C LEU A 395 -5.90 2.52 -11.96
N THR A 396 -7.10 2.38 -11.41
CA THR A 396 -8.29 2.01 -12.21
C THR A 396 -8.53 3.07 -13.31
N LEU A 397 -8.39 4.36 -12.99
CA LEU A 397 -8.51 5.45 -13.95
C LEU A 397 -7.40 5.41 -15.01
N LEU A 398 -6.14 5.14 -14.60
CA LEU A 398 -5.03 4.91 -15.54
C LEU A 398 -5.37 3.80 -16.52
N TRP A 399 -5.78 2.63 -16.01
CA TRP A 399 -6.03 1.47 -16.83
C TRP A 399 -7.27 1.62 -17.71
N HIS A 400 -8.32 2.33 -17.24
CA HIS A 400 -9.49 2.64 -18.05
C HIS A 400 -9.15 3.59 -19.21
N GLY A 401 -8.24 4.54 -18.97
CA GLY A 401 -7.69 5.38 -20.03
C GLY A 401 -6.68 4.66 -20.92
N HIS A 402 -6.13 3.53 -20.50
CA HIS A 402 -5.14 2.75 -21.24
C HIS A 402 -5.80 1.69 -22.13
N PHE A 403 -6.67 0.87 -21.56
CA PHE A 403 -7.51 -0.11 -22.25
C PHE A 403 -8.86 0.53 -22.60
N ALA A 404 -8.81 1.61 -23.38
CA ALA A 404 -9.95 2.48 -23.62
C ALA A 404 -11.12 1.76 -24.31
N THR A 405 -12.31 1.89 -23.74
CA THR A 405 -13.59 1.52 -24.37
C THR A 405 -14.62 2.63 -24.16
N GLN A 406 -15.50 2.81 -25.15
CA GLN A 406 -16.56 3.82 -25.14
C GLN A 406 -17.92 3.18 -24.86
N ASP A 407 -18.65 3.71 -23.88
CA ASP A 407 -20.06 3.38 -23.64
C ASP A 407 -20.90 3.61 -24.90
N SER A 408 -20.67 4.69 -25.63
CA SER A 408 -21.41 4.99 -26.87
C SER A 408 -21.33 3.89 -27.95
N VAL A 409 -20.27 3.08 -27.94
CA VAL A 409 -20.05 1.93 -28.84
C VAL A 409 -20.48 0.63 -28.18
N VAL A 410 -20.10 0.41 -26.93
CA VAL A 410 -20.37 -0.84 -26.20
C VAL A 410 -21.86 -0.97 -25.86
N GLN A 411 -22.50 0.12 -25.43
CA GLN A 411 -23.95 0.22 -25.16
C GLN A 411 -24.46 -0.91 -24.23
N ASN A 412 -23.66 -1.24 -23.22
CA ASN A 412 -23.94 -2.32 -22.27
C ASN A 412 -23.23 -2.03 -20.93
N SER A 413 -23.96 -1.46 -19.98
CA SER A 413 -23.49 -1.08 -18.64
C SER A 413 -23.03 -2.26 -17.82
N TYR A 414 -23.60 -3.44 -18.02
CA TYR A 414 -23.14 -4.67 -17.38
C TYR A 414 -21.70 -5.01 -17.80
N ALA A 415 -21.41 -5.00 -19.10
CA ALA A 415 -20.06 -5.23 -19.62
C ALA A 415 -19.07 -4.13 -19.19
N MET A 416 -19.48 -2.85 -19.25
CA MET A 416 -18.63 -1.74 -18.82
C MET A 416 -18.31 -1.79 -17.32
N TYR A 417 -19.28 -2.17 -16.47
CA TYR A 417 -19.05 -2.38 -15.04
C TYR A 417 -18.05 -3.51 -14.80
N HIS A 418 -18.21 -4.65 -15.48
CA HIS A 418 -17.29 -5.79 -15.32
C HIS A 418 -15.88 -5.47 -15.81
N GLN A 419 -15.74 -4.71 -16.91
CA GLN A 419 -14.43 -4.21 -17.31
C GLN A 419 -13.84 -3.31 -16.21
N ASN A 420 -14.60 -2.36 -15.68
CA ASN A 420 -14.12 -1.50 -14.58
C ASN A 420 -13.69 -2.32 -13.35
N GLN A 421 -14.42 -3.38 -13.01
CA GLN A 421 -14.06 -4.30 -11.94
C GLN A 421 -12.77 -5.07 -12.24
N LEU A 422 -12.64 -5.63 -13.45
CA LEU A 422 -11.41 -6.30 -13.90
C LEU A 422 -10.19 -5.38 -13.72
N LEU A 423 -10.31 -4.13 -14.18
CA LEU A 423 -9.25 -3.13 -14.07
C LEU A 423 -8.95 -2.78 -12.61
N ARG A 424 -9.98 -2.67 -11.76
CA ARG A 424 -9.85 -2.29 -10.35
C ARG A 424 -9.27 -3.40 -9.47
N GLU A 425 -9.66 -4.64 -9.72
CA GLU A 425 -9.21 -5.82 -8.99
C GLU A 425 -7.74 -6.13 -9.30
N ASN A 426 -7.31 -5.86 -10.55
CA ASN A 426 -5.93 -6.05 -11.00
C ASN A 426 -5.10 -4.76 -11.01
N ALA A 427 -5.61 -3.66 -10.45
CA ALA A 427 -5.05 -2.32 -10.60
C ALA A 427 -3.56 -2.21 -10.23
N ALA A 428 -3.13 -2.91 -9.18
CA ALA A 428 -1.73 -3.04 -8.76
C ALA A 428 -1.25 -4.52 -8.75
N GLY A 429 -2.00 -5.41 -9.41
CA GLY A 429 -1.70 -6.83 -9.52
C GLY A 429 -0.67 -7.11 -10.60
N ASN A 430 -0.91 -8.14 -11.41
CA ASN A 430 0.00 -8.52 -12.50
C ASN A 430 -0.47 -7.91 -13.84
N PHE A 431 0.43 -7.20 -14.55
CA PHE A 431 0.08 -6.62 -15.86
C PHE A 431 -0.26 -7.69 -16.90
N GLY A 432 0.39 -8.86 -16.84
CA GLY A 432 0.05 -9.99 -17.71
C GLY A 432 -1.35 -10.53 -17.45
N ALA A 433 -1.78 -10.60 -16.19
CA ALA A 433 -3.15 -10.97 -15.83
C ALA A 433 -4.17 -9.90 -16.29
N LEU A 434 -3.80 -8.63 -16.21
CA LEU A 434 -4.61 -7.53 -16.71
C LEU A 434 -4.79 -7.62 -18.24
N LEU A 435 -3.70 -7.81 -18.98
CA LEU A 435 -3.72 -7.99 -20.44
C LEU A 435 -4.51 -9.23 -20.85
N TYR A 436 -4.33 -10.34 -20.12
CA TYR A 436 -5.13 -11.55 -20.28
C TYR A 436 -6.64 -11.27 -20.12
N GLY A 437 -7.02 -10.58 -19.04
CA GLY A 437 -8.42 -10.23 -18.80
C GLY A 437 -9.00 -9.37 -19.92
N VAL A 438 -8.24 -8.38 -20.42
CA VAL A 438 -8.68 -7.49 -21.49
C VAL A 438 -8.90 -8.23 -22.81
N VAL A 439 -8.07 -9.23 -23.14
CA VAL A 439 -8.28 -10.11 -24.31
C VAL A 439 -9.61 -10.87 -24.24
N HIS A 440 -10.11 -11.12 -23.03
CA HIS A 440 -11.35 -11.84 -22.77
C HIS A 440 -12.52 -10.92 -22.43
N ASP A 441 -12.31 -9.61 -22.41
CA ASP A 441 -13.28 -8.65 -21.90
C ASP A 441 -14.39 -8.35 -22.93
N PRO A 442 -15.67 -8.58 -22.61
CA PRO A 442 -16.78 -8.37 -23.55
C PRO A 442 -16.92 -6.93 -24.07
N ALA A 443 -16.62 -5.92 -23.24
CA ALA A 443 -16.65 -4.52 -23.69
C ALA A 443 -15.54 -4.27 -24.73
N MET A 444 -14.33 -4.77 -24.50
CA MET A 444 -13.20 -4.67 -25.42
C MET A 444 -13.44 -5.44 -26.72
N LEU A 445 -13.93 -6.68 -26.63
CA LEU A 445 -14.26 -7.52 -27.79
C LEU A 445 -15.32 -6.87 -28.68
N ARG A 446 -16.29 -6.17 -28.09
CA ARG A 446 -17.28 -5.39 -28.82
C ARG A 446 -16.68 -4.12 -29.42
N TYR A 447 -15.92 -3.36 -28.63
CA TYR A 447 -15.37 -2.07 -29.02
C TYR A 447 -14.44 -2.19 -30.23
N LEU A 448 -13.64 -3.25 -30.29
CA LEU A 448 -12.70 -3.50 -31.39
C LEU A 448 -13.20 -4.53 -32.41
N ASP A 449 -14.52 -4.79 -32.43
CA ASP A 449 -15.19 -5.68 -33.40
C ASP A 449 -14.60 -7.12 -33.47
N ASN A 450 -13.97 -7.62 -32.39
CA ASN A 450 -13.42 -8.97 -32.37
C ASN A 450 -14.52 -10.05 -32.34
N ASN A 451 -15.75 -9.71 -31.94
CA ASN A 451 -16.90 -10.59 -32.11
C ASN A 451 -17.21 -10.94 -33.58
N ARG A 452 -16.59 -10.25 -34.55
CA ARG A 452 -16.63 -10.57 -35.99
C ARG A 452 -15.37 -11.29 -36.49
N ASN A 453 -14.37 -11.51 -35.63
CA ASN A 453 -13.11 -12.16 -35.97
C ASN A 453 -13.31 -13.68 -36.07
N VAL A 454 -13.25 -14.26 -37.27
CA VAL A 454 -13.54 -15.67 -37.52
C VAL A 454 -12.50 -16.32 -38.43
N LYS A 455 -12.35 -17.64 -38.32
CA LYS A 455 -11.46 -18.44 -39.17
C LYS A 455 -11.70 -18.12 -40.66
N GLY A 456 -10.61 -17.84 -41.39
CA GLY A 456 -10.64 -17.49 -42.81
C GLY A 456 -10.89 -16.01 -43.12
N SER A 457 -11.33 -15.21 -42.14
CA SER A 457 -11.50 -13.76 -42.27
C SER A 457 -11.07 -13.07 -40.96
N PRO A 458 -9.75 -13.06 -40.67
CA PRO A 458 -9.25 -12.48 -39.43
C PRO A 458 -9.48 -10.96 -39.39
N ASN A 459 -9.98 -10.45 -38.26
CA ASN A 459 -10.09 -9.03 -37.97
C ASN A 459 -8.89 -8.60 -37.11
N GLU A 460 -8.05 -7.72 -37.65
CA GLU A 460 -6.79 -7.32 -37.01
C GLU A 460 -6.94 -6.30 -35.90
N ASN A 461 -8.07 -5.61 -35.79
CA ASN A 461 -8.22 -4.45 -34.89
C ASN A 461 -7.75 -4.77 -33.46
N LEU A 462 -8.33 -5.77 -32.80
CA LEU A 462 -7.95 -6.11 -31.43
C LEU A 462 -6.48 -6.54 -31.31
N ALA A 463 -5.97 -7.34 -32.25
CA ALA A 463 -4.57 -7.77 -32.23
C ALA A 463 -3.61 -6.59 -32.38
N ARG A 464 -3.92 -5.66 -33.30
CA ARG A 464 -3.17 -4.44 -33.51
C ARG A 464 -3.17 -3.60 -32.25
N GLU A 465 -4.33 -3.29 -31.67
CA GLU A 465 -4.36 -2.42 -30.48
C GLU A 465 -3.66 -3.06 -29.26
N ILE A 466 -3.81 -4.37 -29.07
CA ILE A 466 -3.07 -5.11 -28.04
C ILE A 466 -1.57 -4.89 -28.19
N MET A 467 -1.03 -5.05 -29.39
CA MET A 467 0.40 -4.95 -29.67
C MET A 467 0.88 -3.49 -29.67
N GLU A 468 0.20 -2.62 -30.41
CA GLU A 468 0.63 -1.24 -30.67
C GLU A 468 0.33 -0.28 -29.50
N LEU A 469 -0.87 -0.35 -28.91
CA LEU A 469 -1.33 0.63 -27.92
C LEU A 469 -1.37 0.12 -26.50
N PHE A 470 -1.56 -1.18 -26.29
CA PHE A 470 -1.79 -1.71 -24.95
C PHE A 470 -0.57 -2.37 -24.32
N SER A 471 0.41 -2.84 -25.09
CA SER A 471 1.51 -3.63 -24.54
C SER A 471 2.91 -3.24 -25.01
N MET A 472 3.19 -3.11 -26.31
CA MET A 472 4.58 -2.95 -26.78
C MET A 472 4.89 -1.55 -27.27
N GLY A 473 3.91 -0.84 -27.83
CA GLY A 473 4.12 0.42 -28.53
C GLY A 473 4.17 0.25 -30.04
N VAL A 474 3.92 1.35 -30.76
CA VAL A 474 3.95 1.38 -32.23
C VAL A 474 5.39 1.17 -32.72
N ASN A 475 5.59 0.30 -33.73
CA ASN A 475 6.87 0.03 -34.41
C ASN A 475 8.00 -0.50 -33.52
N GLN A 476 7.70 -1.40 -32.57
CA GLN A 476 8.66 -1.91 -31.58
C GLN A 476 9.23 -3.31 -31.91
N GLY A 477 9.48 -3.58 -33.19
CA GLY A 477 10.18 -4.79 -33.66
C GLY A 477 9.30 -5.95 -34.12
N TYR A 478 7.97 -5.84 -34.04
CA TYR A 478 7.05 -6.73 -34.74
C TYR A 478 6.76 -6.23 -36.16
N THR A 479 6.24 -7.12 -36.99
CA THR A 479 5.88 -6.86 -38.39
C THR A 479 4.36 -6.86 -38.59
N GLU A 480 3.90 -6.36 -39.73
CA GLU A 480 2.50 -6.48 -40.14
C GLU A 480 2.06 -7.96 -40.21
N ALA A 481 2.97 -8.85 -40.61
CA ALA A 481 2.70 -10.29 -40.62
C ALA A 481 2.43 -10.83 -39.19
N ASP A 482 3.12 -10.32 -38.17
CA ASP A 482 2.84 -10.69 -36.78
C ASP A 482 1.45 -10.24 -36.33
N ILE A 483 0.98 -9.07 -36.77
CA ILE A 483 -0.37 -8.56 -36.48
C ILE A 483 -1.43 -9.48 -37.10
N VAL A 484 -1.27 -9.84 -38.37
CA VAL A 484 -2.19 -10.78 -39.05
C VAL A 484 -2.20 -12.13 -38.32
N GLN A 485 -1.04 -12.64 -37.92
CA GLN A 485 -0.93 -13.93 -37.23
C GLN A 485 -1.51 -13.87 -35.81
N ALA A 486 -1.33 -12.76 -35.09
CA ALA A 486 -1.95 -12.49 -33.81
C ALA A 486 -3.48 -12.36 -33.95
N ALA A 487 -3.99 -11.73 -35.01
CA ALA A 487 -5.43 -11.66 -35.27
C ALA A 487 -6.06 -13.06 -35.41
N ARG A 488 -5.34 -13.99 -36.05
CA ARG A 488 -5.76 -15.40 -36.15
C ARG A 488 -5.85 -16.08 -34.79
N THR A 489 -4.99 -15.73 -33.81
CA THR A 489 -5.06 -16.33 -32.45
C THR A 489 -6.32 -15.91 -31.69
N LEU A 490 -6.95 -14.79 -32.07
CA LEU A 490 -8.14 -14.22 -31.43
C LEU A 490 -9.45 -14.58 -32.14
N THR A 491 -9.39 -15.34 -33.22
CA THR A 491 -10.59 -15.79 -33.97
C THR A 491 -11.54 -16.60 -33.07
N GLY A 492 -12.84 -16.40 -33.22
CA GLY A 492 -13.86 -17.10 -32.43
C GLY A 492 -14.05 -16.58 -31.01
N TYR A 493 -13.22 -15.66 -30.51
CA TYR A 493 -13.42 -15.00 -29.21
C TYR A 493 -14.55 -13.97 -29.33
N THR A 494 -15.62 -14.14 -28.55
CA THR A 494 -16.84 -13.31 -28.62
C THR A 494 -17.52 -13.25 -27.25
N PHE A 495 -18.70 -12.63 -27.17
CA PHE A 495 -19.55 -12.57 -25.99
C PHE A 495 -21.00 -13.01 -26.30
N ASP A 496 -21.78 -13.28 -25.26
CA ASP A 496 -23.21 -13.57 -25.34
C ASP A 496 -24.11 -12.33 -25.19
N GLY A 497 -25.44 -12.51 -25.28
CA GLY A 497 -26.38 -11.40 -25.19
C GLY A 497 -26.41 -10.70 -23.82
N ALA A 498 -25.95 -11.36 -22.76
CA ALA A 498 -25.83 -10.78 -21.43
C ALA A 498 -24.51 -10.01 -21.27
N GLY A 499 -23.55 -10.17 -22.18
CA GLY A 499 -22.23 -9.56 -22.09
C GLY A 499 -21.23 -10.43 -21.33
N SER A 500 -21.32 -11.76 -21.44
CA SER A 500 -20.34 -12.70 -20.89
C SER A 500 -19.45 -13.29 -22.00
N PHE A 501 -18.16 -13.47 -21.73
CA PHE A 501 -17.19 -14.04 -22.68
C PHE A 501 -17.52 -15.47 -23.09
N ARG A 502 -17.28 -15.82 -24.36
CA ARG A 502 -17.35 -17.19 -24.89
C ARG A 502 -16.41 -17.37 -26.10
N VAL A 503 -15.97 -18.61 -26.33
CA VAL A 503 -15.24 -19.01 -27.54
C VAL A 503 -16.11 -19.86 -28.43
N VAL A 504 -16.28 -19.46 -29.69
CA VAL A 504 -16.93 -20.26 -30.74
C VAL A 504 -15.87 -21.10 -31.43
N GLN A 505 -15.70 -22.34 -30.98
CA GLN A 505 -14.63 -23.23 -31.43
C GLN A 505 -14.65 -23.48 -32.94
N SER A 506 -15.83 -23.60 -33.56
CA SER A 506 -15.96 -23.76 -35.00
C SER A 506 -15.53 -22.54 -35.82
N ALA A 507 -15.44 -21.37 -35.19
CA ALA A 507 -14.98 -20.12 -35.79
C ALA A 507 -13.53 -19.79 -35.40
N HIS A 508 -12.88 -20.60 -34.56
CA HIS A 508 -11.48 -20.40 -34.19
C HIS A 508 -10.55 -21.06 -35.22
N ASP A 509 -9.50 -20.35 -35.60
CA ASP A 509 -8.43 -20.85 -36.44
C ASP A 509 -7.47 -21.71 -35.61
N THR A 510 -7.52 -23.02 -35.78
CA THR A 510 -6.66 -23.98 -35.09
C THR A 510 -5.34 -24.28 -35.81
N ASP A 511 -5.11 -23.67 -36.97
CA ASP A 511 -3.93 -23.97 -37.79
C ASP A 511 -2.68 -23.34 -37.14
N GLU A 512 -1.49 -23.77 -37.58
CA GLU A 512 -0.22 -23.21 -37.09
C GLU A 512 -0.11 -21.71 -37.41
N LYS A 513 0.35 -20.94 -36.43
CA LYS A 513 0.55 -19.49 -36.50
C LYS A 513 2.00 -19.18 -36.11
N THR A 514 2.57 -18.16 -36.74
CA THR A 514 3.92 -17.66 -36.43
C THR A 514 3.79 -16.26 -35.87
N VAL A 515 4.14 -16.05 -34.59
CA VAL A 515 4.09 -14.74 -33.94
C VAL A 515 5.44 -14.48 -33.28
N PHE A 516 6.10 -13.38 -33.64
CA PHE A 516 7.46 -13.01 -33.20
C PHE A 516 8.49 -14.12 -33.48
N GLY A 517 8.30 -14.83 -34.60
CA GLY A 517 9.11 -15.98 -35.00
C GLY A 517 8.80 -17.30 -34.28
N ALA A 518 7.95 -17.30 -33.25
CA ALA A 518 7.53 -18.52 -32.54
C ALA A 518 6.34 -19.20 -33.26
N LYS A 519 6.44 -20.51 -33.49
CA LYS A 519 5.42 -21.30 -34.21
C LYS A 519 4.63 -22.21 -33.27
N GLY A 520 3.32 -22.28 -33.49
CA GLY A 520 2.44 -23.19 -32.77
C GLY A 520 0.98 -22.95 -33.10
N PRO A 521 0.06 -23.82 -32.62
CA PRO A 521 -1.38 -23.62 -32.74
C PRO A 521 -1.89 -22.58 -31.72
N TRP A 522 -1.28 -21.40 -31.73
CA TRP A 522 -1.47 -20.37 -30.71
C TRP A 522 -2.92 -19.87 -30.65
N ASN A 523 -3.39 -19.60 -29.43
CA ASN A 523 -4.66 -18.92 -29.13
C ASN A 523 -4.42 -17.55 -28.46
N GLY A 524 -5.49 -16.87 -28.03
CA GLY A 524 -5.39 -15.55 -27.39
C GLY A 524 -4.54 -15.55 -26.11
N ASP A 525 -4.58 -16.63 -25.35
CA ASP A 525 -3.84 -16.79 -24.09
C ASP A 525 -2.34 -16.92 -24.37
N ASP A 526 -1.97 -17.68 -25.41
CA ASP A 526 -0.60 -17.80 -25.88
C ASP A 526 -0.07 -16.47 -26.45
N LEU A 527 -0.91 -15.70 -27.14
CA LEU A 527 -0.53 -14.38 -27.65
C LEU A 527 -0.09 -13.46 -26.51
N VAL A 528 -0.81 -13.43 -25.39
CA VAL A 528 -0.43 -12.65 -24.19
C VAL A 528 0.95 -13.06 -23.70
N ARG A 529 1.23 -14.37 -23.61
CA ARG A 529 2.55 -14.87 -23.19
C ARG A 529 3.66 -14.46 -24.16
N LEU A 530 3.41 -14.54 -25.47
CA LEU A 530 4.37 -14.17 -26.51
C LEU A 530 4.69 -12.67 -26.47
N ILE A 531 3.70 -11.83 -26.18
CA ILE A 531 3.87 -10.38 -25.98
C ILE A 531 4.70 -10.07 -24.74
N LEU A 532 4.39 -10.70 -23.59
CA LEU A 532 5.11 -10.46 -22.34
C LEU A 532 6.58 -10.88 -22.42
N ALA A 533 6.92 -11.83 -23.29
CA ALA A 533 8.31 -12.23 -23.56
C ALA A 533 9.12 -11.14 -24.29
N GLN A 534 8.47 -10.18 -24.96
CA GLN A 534 9.17 -9.11 -25.67
C GLN A 534 9.69 -8.04 -24.69
N PRO A 535 10.98 -7.65 -24.76
CA PRO A 535 11.53 -6.60 -23.89
C PRO A 535 10.84 -5.23 -24.04
N ALA A 536 10.28 -4.96 -25.22
CA ALA A 536 9.52 -3.75 -25.52
C ALA A 536 8.31 -3.59 -24.58
N THR A 537 7.67 -4.69 -24.21
CA THR A 537 6.48 -4.67 -23.34
C THR A 537 6.78 -4.05 -21.98
N ALA A 538 7.87 -4.47 -21.33
CA ALA A 538 8.26 -3.90 -20.04
C ALA A 538 8.64 -2.42 -20.14
N ARG A 539 9.29 -1.99 -21.23
CA ARG A 539 9.64 -0.57 -21.47
C ARG A 539 8.39 0.29 -21.66
N PHE A 540 7.45 -0.20 -22.45
CA PHE A 540 6.21 0.49 -22.74
C PHE A 540 5.37 0.69 -21.48
N VAL A 541 5.16 -0.39 -20.70
CA VAL A 541 4.42 -0.31 -19.43
C VAL A 541 5.12 0.60 -18.42
N SER A 542 6.45 0.51 -18.30
CA SER A 542 7.23 1.41 -17.44
C SER A 542 7.10 2.88 -17.84
N THR A 543 7.15 3.18 -19.14
CA THR A 543 6.95 4.54 -19.66
C THR A 543 5.57 5.05 -19.28
N LYS A 544 4.52 4.24 -19.52
CA LYS A 544 3.14 4.58 -19.20
C LYS A 544 2.92 4.87 -17.71
N LEU A 545 3.47 4.01 -16.84
CA LEU A 545 3.40 4.19 -15.39
C LEU A 545 4.13 5.47 -14.95
N TRP A 546 5.32 5.71 -15.50
CA TRP A 546 6.11 6.88 -15.16
C TRP A 546 5.42 8.19 -15.59
N GLU A 547 5.00 8.30 -16.84
CA GLU A 547 4.34 9.51 -17.36
C GLU A 547 3.07 9.84 -16.58
N PHE A 548 2.28 8.81 -16.23
CA PHE A 548 1.07 9.02 -15.46
C PHE A 548 1.34 9.53 -14.05
N PHE A 549 2.34 8.98 -13.35
CA PHE A 549 2.60 9.29 -11.94
C PHE A 549 3.64 10.38 -11.70
N ALA A 550 4.58 10.61 -12.60
CA ALA A 550 5.65 11.59 -12.45
C ALA A 550 5.51 12.69 -13.50
N TYR A 551 6.19 12.57 -14.64
CA TYR A 551 6.30 13.59 -15.67
C TYR A 551 6.45 12.98 -17.07
N ASP A 552 6.11 13.76 -18.10
CA ASP A 552 6.16 13.33 -19.51
C ASP A 552 7.61 13.25 -20.03
N GLU A 553 7.87 12.36 -20.99
CA GLU A 553 9.20 12.15 -21.59
C GLU A 553 10.30 11.76 -20.55
N PRO A 554 10.15 10.61 -19.87
CA PRO A 554 11.20 10.07 -19.01
C PRO A 554 12.48 9.76 -19.78
N SER A 555 13.61 9.78 -19.06
CA SER A 555 14.88 9.32 -19.64
C SER A 555 14.83 7.82 -19.97
N THR A 556 15.59 7.40 -20.97
CA THR A 556 15.71 5.97 -21.31
C THR A 556 16.23 5.14 -20.13
N GLU A 557 17.12 5.72 -19.33
CA GLU A 557 17.63 5.07 -18.11
C GLU A 557 16.51 4.83 -17.09
N THR A 558 15.68 5.83 -16.82
CA THR A 558 14.55 5.72 -15.88
C THR A 558 13.60 4.60 -16.32
N VAL A 559 13.25 4.57 -17.60
CA VAL A 559 12.38 3.54 -18.19
C VAL A 559 13.02 2.16 -18.10
N ASP A 560 14.29 2.02 -18.46
CA ASP A 560 14.99 0.73 -18.46
C ASP A 560 15.16 0.16 -17.05
N ARG A 561 15.43 1.00 -16.05
CA ARG A 561 15.51 0.59 -14.64
C ARG A 561 14.17 0.10 -14.13
N LEU A 562 13.08 0.83 -14.39
CA LEU A 562 11.73 0.39 -14.00
C LEU A 562 11.28 -0.86 -14.77
N ALA A 563 11.62 -0.97 -16.07
CA ALA A 563 11.33 -2.15 -16.88
C ALA A 563 12.09 -3.39 -16.38
N THR A 564 13.30 -3.20 -15.85
CA THR A 564 14.07 -4.27 -15.22
C THR A 564 13.37 -4.77 -13.96
N VAL A 565 12.81 -3.88 -13.13
CA VAL A 565 12.01 -4.27 -11.95
C VAL A 565 10.78 -5.08 -12.37
N LEU A 566 10.03 -4.63 -13.38
CA LEU A 566 8.86 -5.36 -13.89
C LEU A 566 9.24 -6.76 -14.37
N ARG A 567 10.27 -6.91 -15.20
CA ARG A 567 10.69 -8.23 -15.70
C ARG A 567 11.21 -9.13 -14.58
N TYR A 568 12.00 -8.59 -13.66
CA TYR A 568 12.52 -9.34 -12.52
C TYR A 568 11.39 -9.91 -11.65
N HIS A 569 10.29 -9.18 -11.53
CA HIS A 569 9.10 -9.59 -10.80
C HIS A 569 7.98 -10.18 -11.69
N ASN A 570 8.29 -10.67 -12.89
CA ASN A 570 7.31 -11.30 -13.79
C ASN A 570 6.04 -10.45 -14.03
N TYR A 571 6.21 -9.14 -14.23
CA TYR A 571 5.15 -8.16 -14.47
C TYR A 571 4.19 -7.91 -13.29
N GLU A 572 4.58 -8.26 -12.06
CA GLU A 572 3.90 -7.73 -10.87
C GLU A 572 4.08 -6.19 -10.78
N LEU A 573 2.97 -5.47 -10.71
CA LEU A 573 2.94 -4.00 -10.70
C LEU A 573 3.30 -3.44 -9.32
N GLU A 574 2.89 -4.09 -8.23
CA GLU A 574 3.19 -3.61 -6.86
C GLU A 574 4.69 -3.30 -6.64
N PRO A 575 5.65 -4.20 -6.97
CA PRO A 575 7.08 -3.89 -6.83
C PRO A 575 7.55 -2.72 -7.69
N ALA A 576 7.03 -2.59 -8.91
CA ALA A 576 7.38 -1.48 -9.81
C ALA A 576 6.83 -0.14 -9.28
N LEU A 577 5.58 -0.12 -8.80
CA LEU A 577 4.98 1.05 -8.16
C LEU A 577 5.75 1.47 -6.91
N LYS A 578 6.17 0.51 -6.06
CA LYS A 578 7.03 0.80 -4.91
C LYS A 578 8.37 1.40 -5.36
N ASN A 579 9.02 0.85 -6.38
CA ASN A 579 10.29 1.40 -6.87
C ASN A 579 10.13 2.81 -7.45
N LEU A 580 9.04 3.08 -8.19
CA LEU A 580 8.71 4.41 -8.71
C LEU A 580 8.49 5.42 -7.58
N PHE A 581 7.57 5.14 -6.65
CA PHE A 581 7.20 6.09 -5.58
C PHE A 581 8.28 6.26 -4.51
N LEU A 582 9.23 5.32 -4.39
CA LEU A 582 10.39 5.50 -3.54
C LEU A 582 11.52 6.27 -4.21
N SER A 583 11.54 6.35 -5.54
CA SER A 583 12.69 6.90 -6.27
C SER A 583 12.95 8.37 -5.95
N ALA A 584 14.23 8.76 -5.83
CA ALA A 584 14.60 10.16 -5.63
C ALA A 584 14.12 11.05 -6.80
N GLU A 585 14.14 10.50 -8.01
CA GLU A 585 13.72 11.19 -9.23
C GLU A 585 12.22 11.57 -9.23
N PHE A 586 11.36 10.73 -8.64
CA PHE A 586 9.94 11.03 -8.45
C PHE A 586 9.69 12.26 -7.56
N TYR A 587 10.64 12.62 -6.68
CA TYR A 587 10.56 13.83 -5.86
C TYR A 587 11.43 14.98 -6.39
N GLY A 588 11.99 14.83 -7.59
CA GLY A 588 12.85 15.83 -8.22
C GLY A 588 12.06 16.97 -8.85
N ALA A 589 12.77 18.04 -9.21
CA ALA A 589 12.19 19.25 -9.81
C ALA A 589 11.42 19.01 -11.13
N ARG A 590 11.70 17.91 -11.85
CA ARG A 590 10.94 17.53 -13.05
C ARG A 590 9.56 16.96 -12.75
N ALA A 591 9.37 16.38 -11.56
CA ALA A 591 8.14 15.69 -11.18
C ALA A 591 7.20 16.57 -10.34
N VAL A 592 7.75 17.46 -9.52
CA VAL A 592 6.99 18.27 -8.56
C VAL A 592 6.47 19.55 -9.21
N GLY A 593 5.15 19.74 -9.25
CA GLY A 593 4.52 20.96 -9.73
C GLY A 593 4.58 21.16 -11.25
N THR A 594 4.77 20.09 -12.02
CA THR A 594 5.00 20.18 -13.48
C THR A 594 3.89 19.57 -14.32
N GLN A 595 3.09 18.64 -13.77
CA GLN A 595 2.04 17.97 -14.56
C GLN A 595 0.71 18.72 -14.45
N ILE A 596 0.11 19.02 -15.60
CA ILE A 596 -1.24 19.60 -15.68
C ILE A 596 -2.28 18.58 -15.18
N LYS A 597 -3.06 18.96 -14.17
CA LYS A 597 -4.18 18.17 -13.62
C LYS A 597 -5.19 17.83 -14.71
N CYS A 598 -5.47 16.54 -14.91
CA CYS A 598 -6.66 16.13 -15.64
C CYS A 598 -7.93 16.60 -14.90
N PRO A 599 -9.07 16.76 -15.57
CA PRO A 599 -10.31 17.23 -14.94
C PRO A 599 -10.70 16.47 -13.66
N ILE A 600 -10.54 15.15 -13.63
CA ILE A 600 -10.81 14.34 -12.43
C ILE A 600 -9.84 14.70 -11.30
N GLN A 601 -8.53 14.81 -11.57
CA GLN A 601 -7.55 15.23 -10.56
C GLN A 601 -7.86 16.62 -9.99
N LEU A 602 -8.32 17.54 -10.82
CA LEU A 602 -8.71 18.88 -10.40
C LEU A 602 -9.91 18.85 -9.46
N ALA A 603 -11.03 18.27 -9.90
CA ALA A 603 -12.29 18.36 -9.17
C ALA A 603 -12.34 17.39 -7.97
N VAL A 604 -11.97 16.12 -8.15
CA VAL A 604 -11.92 15.15 -7.05
C VAL A 604 -10.85 15.57 -6.05
N GLY A 605 -9.71 16.10 -6.51
CA GLY A 605 -8.65 16.54 -5.62
C GLY A 605 -9.04 17.72 -4.76
N ALA A 606 -9.72 18.73 -5.33
CA ALA A 606 -10.28 19.83 -4.55
C ALA A 606 -11.21 19.33 -3.43
N LEU A 607 -12.11 18.40 -3.74
CA LEU A 607 -13.04 17.85 -2.76
C LEU A 607 -12.31 17.10 -1.64
N ARG A 608 -11.28 16.31 -1.97
CA ARG A 608 -10.51 15.54 -1.00
C ARG A 608 -9.62 16.41 -0.12
N ASP A 609 -8.93 17.37 -0.71
CA ASP A 609 -8.08 18.33 0.02
C ASP A 609 -8.91 19.11 1.06
N LEU A 610 -10.17 19.45 0.73
CA LEU A 610 -11.11 20.13 1.61
C LEU A 610 -11.87 19.19 2.57
N GLY A 611 -11.56 17.89 2.54
CA GLY A 611 -12.19 16.90 3.41
C GLY A 611 -13.69 16.70 3.16
N VAL A 612 -14.18 17.09 1.98
CA VAL A 612 -15.58 16.88 1.58
C VAL A 612 -15.80 15.39 1.36
N LYS A 613 -16.67 14.82 2.19
CA LYS A 613 -17.08 13.42 2.15
C LYS A 613 -18.60 13.39 1.98
N ARG A 614 -19.13 12.45 1.19
CA ARG A 614 -20.58 12.23 1.01
C ARG A 614 -21.28 13.37 0.30
N LEU A 615 -21.14 13.43 -1.02
CA LEU A 615 -22.00 14.31 -1.81
C LEU A 615 -23.41 13.74 -1.85
N SER A 616 -24.41 14.62 -1.75
CA SER A 616 -25.82 14.20 -1.91
C SER A 616 -26.20 13.91 -3.36
N ASN A 617 -25.44 14.45 -4.32
CA ASN A 617 -25.61 14.22 -5.75
C ASN A 617 -24.25 14.34 -6.46
N TYR A 618 -23.91 13.35 -7.29
CA TYR A 618 -22.68 13.32 -8.08
C TYR A 618 -22.88 13.77 -9.54
N GLY A 619 -24.12 13.95 -10.02
CA GLY A 619 -24.40 14.34 -11.39
C GLY A 619 -23.87 15.73 -11.78
N GLY A 620 -23.78 16.66 -10.83
CA GLY A 620 -23.13 17.96 -11.05
C GLY A 620 -21.62 17.83 -11.31
N LEU A 621 -20.96 16.97 -10.54
CA LEU A 621 -19.53 16.66 -10.73
C LEU A 621 -19.31 15.93 -12.08
N GLU A 622 -20.15 14.94 -12.40
CA GLU A 622 -20.15 14.24 -13.69
C GLU A 622 -20.27 15.24 -14.86
N GLY A 623 -21.24 16.16 -14.80
CA GLY A 623 -21.44 17.19 -15.81
C GLY A 623 -20.23 18.09 -16.01
N ALA A 624 -19.64 18.59 -14.91
CA ALA A 624 -18.46 19.45 -14.96
C ALA A 624 -17.24 18.73 -15.57
N LEU A 625 -17.03 17.45 -15.23
CA LEU A 625 -15.95 16.64 -15.78
C LEU A 625 -16.10 16.42 -17.29
N ARG A 626 -17.33 16.16 -17.75
CA ARG A 626 -17.65 16.03 -19.18
C ARG A 626 -17.41 17.33 -19.93
N GLU A 627 -17.81 18.48 -19.39
CA GLU A 627 -17.56 19.79 -20.01
C GLU A 627 -16.06 20.14 -20.09
N MET A 628 -15.28 19.70 -19.10
CA MET A 628 -13.81 19.81 -19.15
C MET A 628 -13.15 18.80 -20.10
N GLY A 629 -13.90 17.81 -20.61
CA GLY A 629 -13.46 16.84 -21.61
C GLY A 629 -13.04 15.47 -21.08
N GLN A 630 -13.36 15.13 -19.83
CA GLN A 630 -13.04 13.81 -19.24
C GLN A 630 -14.30 13.15 -18.66
N ASP A 631 -15.11 12.58 -19.54
CA ASP A 631 -16.30 11.81 -19.15
C ASP A 631 -15.94 10.33 -18.93
N VAL A 632 -16.09 9.83 -17.70
CA VAL A 632 -15.73 8.44 -17.39
C VAL A 632 -16.58 7.46 -18.20
N PHE A 633 -15.97 6.34 -18.63
CA PHE A 633 -16.54 5.40 -19.61
C PHE A 633 -16.68 5.92 -21.04
N GLU A 634 -16.21 7.14 -21.34
CA GLU A 634 -16.22 7.71 -22.69
C GLU A 634 -14.86 8.35 -23.05
N PRO A 635 -13.75 7.57 -23.12
CA PRO A 635 -12.50 8.07 -23.68
C PRO A 635 -12.70 8.52 -25.14
N PRO A 636 -11.97 9.54 -25.63
CA PRO A 636 -12.24 10.14 -26.95
C PRO A 636 -11.92 9.22 -28.13
N ASP A 637 -10.93 8.33 -27.98
CA ASP A 637 -10.54 7.33 -28.97
C ASP A 637 -9.86 6.12 -28.28
N VAL A 638 -9.43 5.13 -29.06
CA VAL A 638 -8.76 3.91 -28.56
C VAL A 638 -7.43 4.17 -27.84
N LYS A 639 -6.79 5.33 -28.07
CA LYS A 639 -5.58 5.76 -27.32
C LYS A 639 -5.93 6.35 -25.95
N GLY A 640 -7.21 6.51 -25.66
CA GLY A 640 -7.73 7.07 -24.42
C GLY A 640 -7.61 8.58 -24.35
N TRP A 641 -7.55 9.12 -23.13
CA TRP A 641 -7.38 10.56 -22.95
C TRP A 641 -5.93 10.99 -23.19
N ARG A 642 -5.76 12.06 -23.96
CA ARG A 642 -4.50 12.77 -24.07
C ARG A 642 -4.30 13.56 -22.78
N TYR A 643 -3.10 13.49 -22.20
CA TYR A 643 -2.76 14.20 -20.96
C TYR A 643 -2.11 15.56 -21.28
N GLY A 644 -1.65 16.26 -20.23
CA GLY A 644 -0.88 17.49 -20.37
C GLY A 644 -1.68 18.66 -20.96
N GLN A 645 -1.08 19.36 -21.92
CA GLN A 645 -1.62 20.61 -22.48
C GLN A 645 -2.98 20.44 -23.18
N SER A 646 -3.33 19.23 -23.58
CA SER A 646 -4.63 18.94 -24.19
C SER A 646 -5.81 19.26 -23.25
N TRP A 647 -5.59 19.36 -21.94
CA TRP A 647 -6.61 19.79 -20.96
C TRP A 647 -6.87 21.30 -20.93
N ILE A 648 -6.01 22.10 -21.58
CA ILE A 648 -6.05 23.56 -21.51
C ILE A 648 -6.49 24.15 -22.85
N SER A 649 -7.54 24.95 -22.80
CA SER A 649 -7.97 25.87 -23.85
C SER A 649 -8.69 27.06 -23.19
N THR A 650 -8.93 28.16 -23.91
CA THR A 650 -9.62 29.32 -23.35
C THR A 650 -10.98 28.95 -22.73
N ALA A 651 -11.77 28.10 -23.42
CA ALA A 651 -13.05 27.63 -22.92
C ALA A 651 -12.89 26.68 -21.72
N ARG A 652 -11.99 25.70 -21.80
CA ARG A 652 -11.77 24.72 -20.72
C ARG A 652 -11.24 25.38 -19.46
N LEU A 653 -10.41 26.40 -19.56
CA LEU A 653 -9.88 27.11 -18.39
C LEU A 653 -11.00 27.78 -17.58
N PHE A 654 -11.96 28.42 -18.27
CA PHE A 654 -13.12 29.01 -17.62
C PHE A 654 -14.01 27.95 -16.95
N THR A 655 -14.29 26.83 -17.64
CA THR A 655 -15.03 25.70 -17.04
C THR A 655 -14.32 25.14 -15.82
N ARG A 656 -12.99 25.03 -15.84
CA ARG A 656 -12.19 24.56 -14.70
C ARG A 656 -12.31 25.47 -13.49
N TYR A 657 -12.28 26.79 -13.69
CA TYR A 657 -12.47 27.78 -12.61
C TYR A 657 -13.88 27.72 -12.02
N ASN A 658 -14.91 27.58 -12.87
CA ASN A 658 -16.28 27.40 -12.39
C ASN A 658 -16.44 26.09 -11.62
N ALA A 659 -15.85 24.99 -12.10
CA ALA A 659 -15.93 23.69 -11.43
C ALA A 659 -15.31 23.72 -10.02
N VAL A 660 -14.17 24.38 -9.83
CA VAL A 660 -13.58 24.54 -8.48
C VAL A 660 -14.39 25.52 -7.62
N ALA A 661 -14.96 26.57 -8.22
CA ALA A 661 -15.85 27.48 -7.49
C ALA A 661 -17.12 26.77 -7.01
N ASP A 662 -17.73 25.93 -7.85
CA ASP A 662 -18.88 25.11 -7.50
C ASP A 662 -18.53 24.06 -6.44
N ALA A 663 -17.33 23.44 -6.52
CA ALA A 663 -16.84 22.54 -5.49
C ALA A 663 -16.73 23.23 -4.11
N VAL A 664 -16.41 24.52 -4.08
CA VAL A 664 -16.26 25.31 -2.84
C VAL A 664 -17.59 25.88 -2.34
N ARG A 665 -18.42 26.47 -3.21
CA ARG A 665 -19.67 27.16 -2.82
C ARG A 665 -20.93 26.33 -2.93
N GLY A 666 -21.02 25.50 -3.97
CA GLY A 666 -22.27 24.87 -4.41
C GLY A 666 -22.37 23.37 -4.12
N VAL A 667 -21.27 22.72 -3.76
CA VAL A 667 -21.23 21.25 -3.67
C VAL A 667 -22.29 20.73 -2.69
N PRO A 668 -23.20 19.85 -3.13
CA PRO A 668 -24.33 19.41 -2.31
C PRO A 668 -23.88 18.38 -1.28
N GLN A 669 -24.12 18.66 0.00
CA GLN A 669 -23.81 17.77 1.12
C GLN A 669 -25.07 17.56 1.98
N PRO A 670 -25.15 16.49 2.79
CA PRO A 670 -26.24 16.30 3.72
C PRO A 670 -26.40 17.50 4.66
N GLY A 671 -27.52 18.22 4.52
CA GLY A 671 -27.88 19.36 5.37
C GLY A 671 -27.17 20.69 5.06
N ARG A 672 -26.36 20.80 4.01
CA ARG A 672 -25.71 22.07 3.59
C ARG A 672 -25.25 22.08 2.13
N SER A 673 -24.97 23.26 1.60
CA SER A 673 -24.29 23.45 0.31
C SER A 673 -22.93 24.13 0.55
N GLY A 674 -21.91 23.72 -0.20
CA GLY A 674 -20.56 24.29 -0.12
C GLY A 674 -19.73 23.80 1.07
N VAL A 675 -18.50 24.30 1.14
CA VAL A 675 -17.47 23.96 2.12
C VAL A 675 -17.51 24.95 3.29
N ASP A 676 -17.49 24.42 4.52
CA ASP A 676 -17.35 25.19 5.76
C ASP A 676 -15.87 25.39 6.03
N LEU A 677 -15.33 26.45 5.44
CA LEU A 677 -13.93 26.82 5.56
C LEU A 677 -13.62 27.42 6.93
N VAL A 678 -14.60 27.94 7.66
CA VAL A 678 -14.40 28.34 9.06
C VAL A 678 -13.98 27.12 9.87
N ALA A 679 -14.76 26.03 9.81
CA ALA A 679 -14.41 24.78 10.49
C ALA A 679 -13.09 24.19 9.99
N PHE A 680 -12.86 24.22 8.67
CA PHE A 680 -11.64 23.69 8.06
C PHE A 680 -10.38 24.41 8.53
N VAL A 681 -10.39 25.75 8.53
CA VAL A 681 -9.25 26.58 8.97
C VAL A 681 -9.06 26.48 10.48
N GLN A 682 -10.13 26.49 11.27
CA GLN A 682 -10.05 26.33 12.73
C GLN A 682 -9.44 24.96 13.14
N ALA A 683 -9.70 23.90 12.37
CA ALA A 683 -9.07 22.59 12.59
C ALA A 683 -7.55 22.60 12.37
N GLY A 684 -7.02 23.61 11.66
CA GLY A 684 -5.58 23.85 11.50
C GLY A 684 -4.93 24.56 12.70
N GLY A 685 -5.70 25.00 13.69
CA GLY A 685 -5.21 25.67 14.89
C GLY A 685 -4.99 27.18 14.73
N PRO A 686 -4.43 27.85 15.76
CA PRO A 686 -4.33 29.31 15.81
C PRO A 686 -3.54 29.94 14.65
N GLU A 687 -2.45 29.30 14.21
CA GLU A 687 -1.65 29.78 13.08
C GLU A 687 -2.46 29.81 11.78
N ALA A 688 -3.27 28.77 11.53
CA ALA A 688 -4.14 28.71 10.36
C ALA A 688 -5.21 29.82 10.38
N VAL A 689 -5.74 30.16 11.55
CA VAL A 689 -6.71 31.26 11.71
C VAL A 689 -6.05 32.61 11.48
N SER A 690 -4.79 32.80 11.92
CA SER A 690 -4.05 34.05 11.71
C SER A 690 -3.58 34.26 10.28
N HIS A 691 -3.36 33.18 9.52
CA HIS A 691 -2.94 33.25 8.12
C HIS A 691 -3.63 32.16 7.27
N PRO A 692 -4.94 32.32 6.98
CA PRO A 692 -5.72 31.32 6.25
C PRO A 692 -5.17 30.97 4.86
N ALA A 693 -4.66 31.93 4.09
CA ALA A 693 -4.10 31.72 2.75
C ALA A 693 -2.89 30.77 2.80
N GLY A 694 -1.99 30.94 3.77
CA GLY A 694 -0.87 30.03 3.97
C GLY A 694 -1.31 28.61 4.33
N TYR A 695 -2.34 28.47 5.17
CA TYR A 695 -2.91 27.16 5.51
C TYR A 695 -3.60 26.50 4.31
N LEU A 696 -4.44 27.24 3.58
CA LEU A 696 -5.13 26.77 2.38
C LEU A 696 -4.15 26.41 1.26
N SER A 697 -3.06 27.15 1.12
CA SER A 697 -1.94 26.84 0.21
C SER A 697 -1.34 25.47 0.53
N LYS A 698 -0.97 25.24 1.79
CA LYS A 698 -0.46 23.94 2.29
C LYS A 698 -1.47 22.80 2.18
N ALA A 699 -2.76 23.12 2.09
CA ALA A 699 -3.86 22.17 1.99
C ALA A 699 -4.26 21.83 0.56
N CYS A 700 -4.11 22.74 -0.40
CA CYS A 700 -4.63 22.58 -1.77
C CYS A 700 -3.54 22.55 -2.86
N PHE A 701 -2.32 23.01 -2.60
CA PHE A 701 -1.27 23.12 -3.62
C PHE A 701 -0.13 22.12 -3.41
N SER A 702 0.43 21.61 -4.51
CA SER A 702 1.57 20.70 -4.54
C SER A 702 2.52 21.17 -5.65
N PRO A 703 3.64 21.85 -5.33
CA PRO A 703 4.07 22.31 -4.00
C PRO A 703 3.19 23.46 -3.46
N PRO A 704 3.22 23.77 -2.14
CA PRO A 704 2.60 24.98 -1.61
C PRO A 704 3.11 26.25 -2.32
N LEU A 705 2.24 27.27 -2.41
CA LEU A 705 2.61 28.58 -2.92
C LEU A 705 3.73 29.22 -2.08
N ALA A 706 4.68 29.85 -2.76
CA ALA A 706 5.74 30.64 -2.13
C ALA A 706 5.17 31.87 -1.40
N GLU A 707 5.87 32.36 -0.38
CA GLU A 707 5.48 33.53 0.41
C GLU A 707 5.26 34.79 -0.44
N GLU A 708 6.04 34.97 -1.51
CA GLU A 708 5.85 36.08 -2.44
C GLU A 708 4.49 36.01 -3.14
N ARG A 709 4.02 34.81 -3.51
CA ARG A 709 2.71 34.61 -4.15
C ARG A 709 1.57 34.73 -3.15
N LEU A 710 1.79 34.38 -1.88
CA LEU A 710 0.78 34.53 -0.84
C LEU A 710 0.41 35.99 -0.57
N LYS A 711 1.34 36.93 -0.79
CA LYS A 711 1.09 38.37 -0.64
C LYS A 711 0.01 38.89 -1.59
N ASP A 712 -0.19 38.24 -2.74
CA ASP A 712 -1.25 38.59 -3.69
C ASP A 712 -2.66 38.43 -3.08
N PHE A 713 -2.80 37.68 -1.98
CA PHE A 713 -4.06 37.43 -1.29
C PHE A 713 -4.21 38.18 0.05
N ALA A 714 -3.22 39.00 0.44
CA ALA A 714 -3.20 39.66 1.75
C ALA A 714 -4.36 40.67 1.93
N ASP A 715 -4.87 41.26 0.85
CA ASP A 715 -6.06 42.12 0.89
C ASP A 715 -7.32 41.32 1.28
N LEU A 716 -7.51 40.15 0.66
CA LEU A 716 -8.65 39.27 0.94
C LEU A 716 -8.60 38.72 2.37
N GLU A 717 -7.40 38.45 2.91
CA GLU A 717 -7.24 38.09 4.32
C GLU A 717 -7.57 39.23 5.27
N ARG A 718 -7.18 40.47 4.93
CA ARG A 718 -7.46 41.66 5.74
C ARG A 718 -8.96 41.98 5.85
N ASP A 719 -9.74 41.59 4.85
CA ASP A 719 -11.19 41.78 4.85
C ASP A 719 -11.96 40.76 5.73
N LEU A 720 -11.28 39.74 6.27
CA LEU A 720 -11.89 38.78 7.18
C LEU A 720 -12.23 39.43 8.54
N PRO A 721 -13.37 39.04 9.17
CA PRO A 721 -13.62 39.41 10.55
C PRO A 721 -12.49 38.95 11.48
N ALA A 722 -12.30 39.67 12.59
CA ALA A 722 -11.32 39.27 13.61
C ALA A 722 -11.62 37.84 14.12
N ALA A 723 -10.57 37.09 14.46
CA ALA A 723 -10.66 35.66 14.79
C ALA A 723 -11.69 35.34 15.90
N ASP A 724 -11.81 36.21 16.89
CA ASP A 724 -12.78 36.10 17.99
C ASP A 724 -14.25 36.30 17.54
N GLN A 725 -14.47 36.93 16.38
CA GLN A 725 -15.77 37.15 15.77
C GLN A 725 -16.20 36.02 14.81
N TRP A 726 -15.33 35.06 14.50
CA TRP A 726 -15.65 34.01 13.51
C TRP A 726 -16.85 33.15 13.92
N SER A 727 -17.05 32.93 15.22
CA SER A 727 -18.20 32.19 15.73
C SER A 727 -19.51 32.97 15.60
N SER A 728 -19.50 34.28 15.85
CA SER A 728 -20.69 35.13 15.81
C SER A 728 -21.03 35.61 14.39
N ARG A 729 -20.05 35.68 13.48
CA ARG A 729 -20.19 36.08 12.06
C ARG A 729 -19.90 34.92 11.10
N ARG A 730 -20.23 33.69 11.51
CA ARG A 730 -19.81 32.46 10.82
C ARG A 730 -20.13 32.46 9.32
N ASP A 731 -21.35 32.83 8.93
CA ASP A 731 -21.77 32.78 7.53
C ASP A 731 -21.00 33.79 6.66
N GLU A 732 -20.79 35.01 7.17
CA GLU A 732 -19.99 36.03 6.49
C GLU A 732 -18.52 35.62 6.40
N THR A 733 -17.93 35.17 7.50
CA THR A 733 -16.54 34.70 7.52
C THR A 733 -16.37 33.54 6.54
N ASN A 734 -17.31 32.59 6.52
CA ASN A 734 -17.27 31.46 5.61
C ASN A 734 -17.35 31.90 4.15
N ALA A 735 -18.25 32.82 3.80
CA ALA A 735 -18.37 33.35 2.45
C ALA A 735 -17.09 34.03 1.96
N LYS A 736 -16.43 34.81 2.83
CA LYS A 736 -15.15 35.47 2.53
C LYS A 736 -13.98 34.48 2.40
N LEU A 737 -13.92 33.48 3.28
CA LEU A 737 -12.92 32.39 3.14
C LEU A 737 -13.15 31.58 1.85
N GLN A 738 -14.41 31.37 1.45
CA GLN A 738 -14.74 30.71 0.19
C GLN A 738 -14.30 31.55 -1.00
N GLU A 739 -14.50 32.87 -0.96
CA GLU A 739 -13.99 33.78 -1.99
C GLU A 739 -12.47 33.75 -2.09
N LEU A 740 -11.76 33.86 -0.96
CA LEU A 740 -10.30 33.72 -0.90
C LEU A 740 -9.84 32.42 -1.57
N LEU A 741 -10.40 31.28 -1.16
CA LEU A 741 -10.03 29.98 -1.73
C LEU A 741 -10.33 29.91 -3.22
N ILE A 742 -11.48 30.39 -3.68
CA ILE A 742 -11.85 30.36 -5.10
C ILE A 742 -10.85 31.13 -5.94
N VAL A 743 -10.44 32.33 -5.50
CA VAL A 743 -9.42 33.12 -6.21
C VAL A 743 -8.09 32.35 -6.24
N MET A 744 -7.68 31.74 -5.11
CA MET A 744 -6.48 30.91 -5.07
C MET A 744 -6.55 29.73 -6.05
N LEU A 745 -7.65 28.96 -6.08
CA LEU A 745 -7.80 27.80 -6.96
C LEU A 745 -7.95 28.19 -8.45
N SER A 746 -8.18 29.48 -8.74
CA SER A 746 -8.34 30.01 -10.09
C SER A 746 -7.05 30.58 -10.69
N ILE A 747 -5.89 30.38 -10.03
CA ILE A 747 -4.59 30.78 -10.58
C ILE A 747 -3.94 29.64 -11.39
N PRO A 748 -2.99 29.97 -12.30
CA PRO A 748 -2.27 28.96 -13.08
C PRO A 748 -1.56 27.90 -12.23
N ASP A 749 -0.98 28.29 -11.09
CA ASP A 749 -0.25 27.40 -10.18
C ASP A 749 -1.12 26.22 -9.70
N TYR A 750 -2.42 26.44 -9.48
CA TYR A 750 -3.33 25.36 -9.09
C TYR A 750 -3.61 24.36 -10.21
N GLN A 751 -3.31 24.67 -11.47
CA GLN A 751 -3.52 23.74 -12.58
C GLN A 751 -2.48 22.62 -12.60
N PHE A 752 -1.41 22.73 -11.82
CA PHE A 752 -0.30 21.77 -11.77
C PHE A 752 -0.27 20.98 -10.45
N ASN A 753 0.42 19.83 -10.46
CA ASN A 753 0.65 18.90 -9.34
C ASN A 753 2.10 18.51 -9.18
#